data_AF-K1XX18-F1
#
_entry.id   AF-K1XX18-F1
#
_cell.length_a   1.000
_cell.length_b   1.000
_cell.length_c   1.000
_cell.angle_alpha   90.00
_cell.angle_beta   90.00
_cell.angle_gamma   90.00
#
_symmetry.space_group_name_H-M   'P 1'
#
loop_
_entity.id
_entity.type
_entity.pdbx_description
1 polymer ?
#
loop_
_entity_poly.entity_id
_entity_poly.type
_entity_poly.pdbx_seq_one_letter_code
_entity_poly.pdbx_strand_id
1 'polypeptide(L)'
;MAKRVCIIGGGPSGLVAAKTLTHDAPPGAFHVTLFESSPRIGGLWPVSTVDDGLVNPDMRTNQSRHTVSFSDLAWESSAPMFPKAWMVGQYLQRYVAVYGGGWDVRLGRRVVSSEMLGDGRWKILVGDGMPAEEVLFDYLVVASGFFGKERMPSGLGGCGFPVAHSSKVRDIKTLLSDEMGKAKGSGRRIVVVGGQMSGVETATAVAMQISSAANTPGGEGIEDAGSYVVEHLVQKPVWVMPLHFPRNPFVEVDGEKVCHQILICEERALRKKQEKNRAPEFLPVDLVTYNIGWRPEGPVANSSGHITAEAAVITHAFMESYIGSDQSDFGPDLAVVGDNRSEPPRLSFSDQYLEFIRHKKIEVRTGRFREASGDSVSLEDKSGHLVSISGVAAIACATGFDAAPSLEFLPQDVLRTLDFKPTDESFPLALNLHATLSTKIPTLGFVGFYRSPYWGVMEMQARLLAKLWSGDEKAKQALQEDTTMETMMQLRGDPRRAQFPMGDYAYLMESFAGILDIKLQETPDFSGRSGIITPYRYTYATRSPIQHIEVNKSMAEYNAIFAASSKQAKFVPRAVFRGLQGIWTLNRTITSRIPTFPSGKLVGTASLLPRNPTDKPSPASSSTTPGQEGEKEEEAKADMEYLYFEEGEFKTDFGATMTAKRSYVYRYFEERDCIDLWFAKQDYMSADYFFHRVKFIIPEEEAGPGRPWRAASSHLCIEDMYDVSYAFSFSGATLENWSAEYTVKGPQKDYTIRNVYTRPI
;
A
#
# COMPACT_ATOMS: atom_id res chain seq x y z
N MET A 1 -19.63 -37.70 17.04
CA MET A 1 -19.53 -36.43 17.81
C MET A 1 -18.65 -35.48 17.03
N ALA A 2 -18.97 -34.19 17.05
CA ALA A 2 -18.12 -33.17 16.42
C ALA A 2 -16.73 -33.17 17.06
N LYS A 3 -15.70 -33.03 16.22
CA LYS A 3 -14.31 -32.89 16.65
C LYS A 3 -14.06 -31.49 17.19
N ARG A 4 -13.41 -31.37 18.34
CA ARG A 4 -13.13 -30.07 18.98
C ARG A 4 -11.88 -29.44 18.38
N VAL A 5 -11.98 -28.20 17.92
CA VAL A 5 -10.85 -27.46 17.33
C VAL A 5 -10.52 -26.24 18.19
N CYS A 6 -9.27 -26.13 18.62
CA CYS A 6 -8.74 -24.92 19.24
C CYS A 6 -8.10 -24.03 18.18
N ILE A 7 -8.46 -22.75 18.14
CA ILE A 7 -7.81 -21.74 17.30
C ILE A 7 -7.15 -20.72 18.21
N ILE A 8 -5.85 -20.45 18.00
CA ILE A 8 -5.10 -19.46 18.78
C ILE A 8 -4.91 -18.20 17.93
N GLY A 9 -5.56 -17.10 18.31
CA GLY A 9 -5.51 -15.79 17.65
C GLY A 9 -6.84 -15.39 17.02
N GLY A 10 -7.28 -14.16 17.28
CA GLY A 10 -8.54 -13.55 16.81
C GLY A 10 -8.34 -12.48 15.73
N GLY A 11 -7.22 -12.56 14.98
CA GLY A 11 -6.98 -11.77 13.77
C GLY A 11 -7.64 -12.36 12.52
N PRO A 12 -7.38 -11.81 11.32
CA PRO A 12 -7.96 -12.29 10.05
C PRO A 12 -7.85 -13.82 9.88
N SER A 13 -6.66 -14.37 10.17
CA SER A 13 -6.36 -15.79 10.00
C SER A 13 -7.19 -16.70 10.90
N GLY A 14 -7.38 -16.33 12.17
CA GLY A 14 -8.19 -17.12 13.10
C GLY A 14 -9.68 -17.02 12.82
N LEU A 15 -10.15 -15.83 12.43
CA LEU A 15 -11.55 -15.59 12.08
C LEU A 15 -11.96 -16.34 10.81
N VAL A 16 -11.13 -16.33 9.76
CA VAL A 16 -11.43 -17.11 8.55
C VAL A 16 -11.32 -18.62 8.80
N ALA A 17 -10.39 -19.07 9.64
CA ALA A 17 -10.30 -20.47 10.05
C ALA A 17 -11.56 -20.92 10.81
N ALA A 18 -12.01 -20.13 11.79
CA ALA A 18 -13.24 -20.40 12.53
C ALA A 18 -14.44 -20.48 11.60
N LYS A 19 -14.57 -19.48 10.70
CA LYS A 19 -15.61 -19.48 9.67
C LYS A 19 -15.60 -20.73 8.83
N THR A 20 -14.45 -21.08 8.30
CA THR A 20 -14.34 -22.17 7.33
C THR A 20 -14.67 -23.51 7.97
N LEU A 21 -14.14 -23.78 9.16
CA LEU A 21 -14.40 -25.02 9.89
C LEU A 21 -15.85 -25.15 10.36
N THR A 22 -16.54 -24.04 10.61
CA THR A 22 -17.95 -24.07 11.04
C THR A 22 -18.94 -24.11 9.86
N HIS A 23 -18.71 -23.34 8.80
CA HIS A 23 -19.70 -23.13 7.73
C HIS A 23 -19.38 -23.87 6.42
N ASP A 24 -18.11 -24.11 6.10
CA ASP A 24 -17.71 -24.72 4.82
C ASP A 24 -17.39 -26.21 4.96
N ALA A 25 -17.13 -26.69 6.17
CA ALA A 25 -16.97 -28.11 6.48
C ALA A 25 -18.32 -28.86 6.53
N PRO A 26 -18.33 -30.21 6.45
CA PRO A 26 -19.56 -30.97 6.62
C PRO A 26 -20.27 -30.62 7.95
N PRO A 27 -21.60 -30.42 7.95
CA PRO A 27 -22.34 -30.01 9.15
C PRO A 27 -22.08 -30.94 10.34
N GLY A 28 -21.71 -30.35 11.48
CA GLY A 28 -21.42 -31.09 12.72
C GLY A 28 -20.08 -31.82 12.72
N ALA A 29 -19.20 -31.61 11.72
CA ALA A 29 -17.85 -32.16 11.72
C ALA A 29 -17.00 -31.57 12.86
N PHE A 30 -17.11 -30.25 13.10
CA PHE A 30 -16.26 -29.53 14.04
C PHE A 30 -17.06 -28.69 15.05
N HIS A 31 -16.51 -28.56 16.25
CA HIS A 31 -16.91 -27.58 17.25
C HIS A 31 -15.68 -26.71 17.57
N VAL A 32 -15.76 -25.44 17.20
CA VAL A 32 -14.61 -24.52 17.18
C VAL A 32 -14.62 -23.61 18.41
N THR A 33 -13.47 -23.51 19.08
CA THR A 33 -13.20 -22.51 20.12
C THR A 33 -11.98 -21.68 19.72
N LEU A 34 -12.17 -20.37 19.58
CA LEU A 34 -11.11 -19.40 19.30
C LEU A 34 -10.72 -18.68 20.59
N PHE A 35 -9.43 -18.67 20.90
CA PHE A 35 -8.85 -17.91 22.00
C PHE A 35 -8.08 -16.71 21.49
N GLU A 36 -8.36 -15.53 22.02
CA GLU A 36 -7.66 -14.28 21.73
C GLU A 36 -7.17 -13.65 23.04
N SER A 37 -5.89 -13.32 23.08
CA SER A 37 -5.22 -12.70 24.21
C SER A 37 -5.69 -11.27 24.50
N SER A 38 -6.03 -10.53 23.45
CA SER A 38 -6.56 -9.17 23.49
C SER A 38 -8.04 -9.16 23.93
N PRO A 39 -8.54 -8.08 24.57
CA PRO A 39 -9.97 -7.92 24.84
C PRO A 39 -10.82 -7.69 23.60
N ARG A 40 -10.23 -7.70 22.40
CA ARG A 40 -10.92 -7.51 21.11
C ARG A 40 -10.36 -8.43 20.02
N ILE A 41 -11.16 -8.66 18.98
CA ILE A 41 -10.71 -9.24 17.72
C ILE A 41 -9.89 -8.24 16.89
N GLY A 42 -9.34 -8.71 15.77
CA GLY A 42 -8.67 -7.89 14.76
C GLY A 42 -7.17 -8.15 14.66
N GLY A 43 -6.56 -8.65 15.74
CA GLY A 43 -5.12 -8.92 15.81
C GLY A 43 -4.31 -7.65 15.53
N LEU A 44 -3.49 -7.68 14.48
CA LEU A 44 -2.72 -6.53 13.99
C LEU A 44 -3.59 -5.29 13.75
N TRP A 45 -4.81 -5.48 13.25
CA TRP A 45 -5.68 -4.41 12.78
C TRP A 45 -6.44 -3.78 13.95
N PRO A 46 -6.31 -2.46 14.18
CA PRO A 46 -7.13 -1.73 15.13
C PRO A 46 -8.60 -1.74 14.69
N VAL A 47 -9.54 -1.59 15.62
CA VAL A 47 -10.99 -1.56 15.33
C VAL A 47 -11.59 -0.16 15.45
N SER A 48 -10.79 0.84 15.83
CA SER A 48 -11.18 2.25 15.89
C SER A 48 -9.97 3.16 15.71
N THR A 49 -10.21 4.46 15.55
CA THR A 49 -9.15 5.47 15.39
C THR A 49 -8.30 5.71 16.64
N VAL A 50 -8.78 5.30 17.82
CA VAL A 50 -8.10 5.48 19.11
C VAL A 50 -7.51 4.18 19.68
N ASP A 51 -7.58 3.11 18.90
CA ASP A 51 -7.07 1.80 19.28
C ASP A 51 -5.55 1.72 19.10
N ASP A 52 -4.82 1.71 20.21
CA ASP A 52 -3.35 1.70 20.25
C ASP A 52 -2.75 0.30 20.00
N GLY A 53 -3.26 -0.39 18.98
CA GLY A 53 -2.78 -1.69 18.53
C GLY A 53 -1.36 -1.63 17.94
N LEU A 54 -0.91 -2.70 17.26
CA LEU A 54 0.46 -2.79 16.72
C LEU A 54 0.76 -1.83 15.55
N VAL A 55 -0.25 -1.42 14.79
CA VAL A 55 -0.11 -0.47 13.67
C VAL A 55 -0.89 0.81 13.95
N ASN A 56 -0.46 1.91 13.33
CA ASN A 56 -1.18 3.17 13.38
C ASN A 56 -2.60 2.98 12.79
N PRO A 57 -3.68 3.35 13.50
CA PRO A 57 -5.05 3.29 12.98
C PRO A 57 -5.21 3.96 11.61
N ASP A 58 -4.51 5.07 11.38
CA ASP A 58 -4.60 5.84 10.14
C ASP A 58 -3.73 5.31 8.99
N MET A 59 -2.91 4.28 9.23
CA MET A 59 -2.13 3.62 8.19
C MET A 59 -3.05 3.06 7.11
N ARG A 60 -2.77 3.32 5.83
CA ARG A 60 -3.50 2.73 4.71
C ARG A 60 -2.97 1.33 4.37
N THR A 61 -3.83 0.46 3.87
CA THR A 61 -3.40 -0.80 3.26
C THR A 61 -2.55 -0.51 2.01
N ASN A 62 -1.55 -1.36 1.75
CA ASN A 62 -0.76 -1.32 0.52
C ASN A 62 -1.37 -2.14 -0.62
N GLN A 63 -2.49 -2.80 -0.35
CA GLN A 63 -3.30 -3.58 -1.27
C GLN A 63 -4.73 -3.05 -1.24
N SER A 64 -5.45 -3.19 -2.35
CA SER A 64 -6.80 -2.66 -2.44
C SER A 64 -7.79 -3.48 -1.63
N ARG A 65 -8.98 -2.92 -1.40
CA ARG A 65 -10.11 -3.61 -0.78
C ARG A 65 -10.52 -4.90 -1.53
N HIS A 66 -10.11 -5.07 -2.80
CA HIS A 66 -10.37 -6.31 -3.56
C HIS A 66 -9.51 -7.49 -3.14
N THR A 67 -8.33 -7.28 -2.55
CA THR A 67 -7.45 -8.37 -2.12
C THR A 67 -7.22 -8.40 -0.61
N VAL A 68 -7.47 -7.29 0.09
CA VAL A 68 -7.68 -7.23 1.54
C VAL A 68 -9.14 -7.54 1.85
N SER A 69 -9.60 -8.73 1.47
CA SER A 69 -10.96 -9.21 1.72
C SER A 69 -10.99 -10.73 1.81
N PHE A 70 -12.04 -11.26 2.43
CA PHE A 70 -12.41 -12.68 2.29
C PHE A 70 -13.36 -12.85 1.12
N SER A 71 -13.37 -14.06 0.57
CA SER A 71 -14.08 -14.36 -0.67
C SER A 71 -15.59 -14.13 -0.59
N ASP A 72 -16.17 -14.12 0.61
CA ASP A 72 -17.60 -14.10 0.84
C ASP A 72 -18.11 -12.95 1.71
N LEU A 73 -17.33 -11.88 1.90
CA LEU A 73 -17.82 -10.62 2.47
C LEU A 73 -17.31 -9.44 1.66
N ALA A 74 -18.24 -8.70 1.03
CA ALA A 74 -17.89 -7.50 0.30
C ALA A 74 -17.49 -6.37 1.25
N TRP A 75 -16.67 -5.45 0.76
CA TRP A 75 -16.50 -4.15 1.39
C TRP A 75 -17.76 -3.30 1.21
N GLU A 76 -17.92 -2.28 2.05
CA GLU A 76 -18.98 -1.29 1.82
C GLU A 76 -18.58 -0.43 0.63
N SER A 77 -19.55 -0.03 -0.19
CA SER A 77 -19.28 0.75 -1.41
C SER A 77 -18.53 2.06 -1.13
N SER A 78 -18.79 2.67 0.03
CA SER A 78 -18.16 3.90 0.54
C SER A 78 -16.75 3.71 1.11
N ALA A 79 -16.29 2.47 1.33
CA ALA A 79 -14.94 2.24 1.85
C ALA A 79 -13.89 2.78 0.84
N PRO A 80 -12.79 3.41 1.29
CA PRO A 80 -11.76 3.85 0.35
C PRO A 80 -11.13 2.67 -0.37
N MET A 81 -10.52 2.92 -1.54
CA MET A 81 -9.93 1.86 -2.35
C MET A 81 -8.80 1.14 -1.62
N PHE A 82 -8.06 1.89 -0.79
CA PHE A 82 -7.05 1.42 0.14
C PHE A 82 -7.50 1.77 1.57
N PRO A 83 -8.25 0.89 2.25
CA PRO A 83 -8.78 1.11 3.59
C PRO A 83 -7.71 1.51 4.61
N LYS A 84 -8.08 2.34 5.58
CA LYS A 84 -7.26 2.58 6.77
C LYS A 84 -7.28 1.35 7.68
N ALA A 85 -6.24 1.18 8.50
CA ALA A 85 -6.08 0.02 9.36
C ALA A 85 -7.27 -0.20 10.30
N TRP A 86 -7.85 0.89 10.84
CA TRP A 86 -9.04 0.79 11.68
C TRP A 86 -10.30 0.31 10.93
N MET A 87 -10.41 0.64 9.65
CA MET A 87 -11.51 0.19 8.80
C MET A 87 -11.40 -1.31 8.50
N VAL A 88 -10.17 -1.84 8.42
CA VAL A 88 -9.94 -3.30 8.32
C VAL A 88 -10.42 -4.02 9.59
N GLY A 89 -10.19 -3.45 10.78
CA GLY A 89 -10.76 -4.01 12.01
C GLY A 89 -12.29 -4.01 12.01
N GLN A 90 -12.93 -2.96 11.48
CA GLN A 90 -14.39 -2.91 11.34
C GLN A 90 -14.91 -3.94 10.32
N TYR A 91 -14.20 -4.15 9.21
CA TYR A 91 -14.50 -5.23 8.27
C TYR A 91 -14.51 -6.60 8.97
N LEU A 92 -13.52 -6.86 9.83
CA LEU A 92 -13.46 -8.09 10.62
C LEU A 92 -14.58 -8.21 11.67
N GLN A 93 -14.99 -7.09 12.29
CA GLN A 93 -16.17 -7.07 13.17
C GLN A 93 -17.44 -7.42 12.40
N ARG A 94 -17.63 -6.89 11.19
CA ARG A 94 -18.74 -7.27 10.31
C ARG A 94 -18.67 -8.74 9.93
N TYR A 95 -17.47 -9.26 9.64
CA TYR A 95 -17.29 -10.69 9.33
C TYR A 95 -17.76 -11.59 10.47
N VAL A 96 -17.43 -11.24 11.73
CA VAL A 96 -17.94 -11.95 12.91
C VAL A 96 -19.44 -11.75 13.09
N ALA A 97 -19.98 -10.57 12.82
CA ALA A 97 -21.43 -10.35 12.91
C ALA A 97 -22.23 -11.20 11.90
N VAL A 98 -21.67 -11.43 10.71
CA VAL A 98 -22.31 -12.24 9.66
C VAL A 98 -22.14 -13.75 9.90
N TYR A 99 -20.95 -14.20 10.30
CA TYR A 99 -20.61 -15.62 10.34
C TYR A 99 -20.40 -16.19 11.75
N GLY A 100 -20.34 -15.36 12.79
CA GLY A 100 -19.95 -15.75 14.15
C GLY A 100 -20.86 -16.76 14.86
N GLY A 101 -22.02 -17.08 14.30
CA GLY A 101 -22.88 -18.14 14.81
C GLY A 101 -22.23 -19.53 14.65
N GLY A 102 -22.16 -20.28 15.75
CA GLY A 102 -21.72 -21.69 15.73
C GLY A 102 -20.26 -21.94 16.12
N TRP A 103 -19.52 -20.93 16.54
CA TRP A 103 -18.22 -21.09 17.21
C TRP A 103 -18.12 -20.22 18.47
N ASP A 104 -17.23 -20.60 19.38
CA ASP A 104 -17.01 -19.88 20.63
C ASP A 104 -15.80 -18.95 20.51
N VAL A 105 -16.00 -17.64 20.69
CA VAL A 105 -14.90 -16.64 20.75
C VAL A 105 -14.64 -16.27 22.20
N ARG A 106 -13.41 -16.48 22.67
CA ARG A 106 -12.98 -16.19 24.04
C ARG A 106 -11.87 -15.12 24.03
N LEU A 107 -12.29 -13.87 24.22
CA LEU A 107 -11.43 -12.68 24.26
C LEU A 107 -10.79 -12.49 25.65
N GLY A 108 -9.62 -11.84 25.72
CA GLY A 108 -8.87 -11.65 26.96
C GLY A 108 -8.36 -12.97 27.56
N ARG A 109 -8.25 -14.02 26.74
CA ARG A 109 -7.88 -15.39 27.15
C ARG A 109 -6.65 -15.81 26.37
N ARG A 110 -5.47 -15.56 26.95
CA ARG A 110 -4.18 -16.01 26.41
C ARG A 110 -4.05 -17.53 26.54
N VAL A 111 -3.64 -18.20 25.48
CA VAL A 111 -3.12 -19.58 25.56
C VAL A 111 -1.67 -19.50 26.01
N VAL A 112 -1.36 -20.14 27.14
CA VAL A 112 -0.04 -20.09 27.77
C VAL A 112 0.84 -21.25 27.29
N SER A 113 0.24 -22.43 27.15
CA SER A 113 0.95 -23.62 26.70
C SER A 113 0.00 -24.63 26.06
N SER A 114 0.55 -25.48 25.21
CA SER A 114 -0.10 -26.67 24.68
C SER A 114 0.71 -27.92 24.97
N GLU A 115 0.03 -29.05 25.13
CA GLU A 115 0.63 -30.38 25.30
C GLU A 115 -0.09 -31.36 24.38
N MET A 116 0.66 -32.08 23.55
CA MET A 116 0.11 -33.17 22.75
C MET A 116 0.09 -34.45 23.59
N LEU A 117 -1.08 -35.01 23.80
CA LEU A 117 -1.28 -36.24 24.55
C LEU A 117 -0.95 -37.47 23.69
N GLY A 118 -0.70 -38.62 24.33
CA GLY A 118 -0.34 -39.86 23.64
C GLY A 118 -1.42 -40.41 22.69
N ASP A 119 -2.66 -39.91 22.77
CA ASP A 119 -3.76 -40.24 21.85
C ASP A 119 -3.92 -39.24 20.69
N GLY A 120 -3.00 -38.27 20.57
CA GLY A 120 -2.96 -37.25 19.51
C GLY A 120 -3.81 -36.01 19.78
N ARG A 121 -4.55 -35.96 20.90
CA ARG A 121 -5.31 -34.77 21.32
C ARG A 121 -4.41 -33.72 21.94
N TRP A 122 -4.90 -32.48 21.98
CA TRP A 122 -4.21 -31.33 22.55
C TRP A 122 -4.84 -30.92 23.88
N LYS A 123 -4.02 -30.84 24.93
CA LYS A 123 -4.37 -30.16 26.18
C LYS A 123 -3.87 -28.72 26.11
N ILE A 124 -4.79 -27.78 26.21
CA ILE A 124 -4.52 -26.35 26.09
C ILE A 124 -4.71 -25.69 27.45
N LEU A 125 -3.70 -24.97 27.91
CA LEU A 125 -3.76 -24.17 29.13
C LEU A 125 -4.06 -22.70 28.79
N VAL A 126 -5.14 -22.18 29.36
CA VAL A 126 -5.67 -20.84 29.06
C VAL A 126 -5.69 -19.97 30.31
N GLY A 127 -5.06 -18.80 30.23
CA GLY A 127 -5.00 -17.79 31.28
C GLY A 127 -3.68 -17.78 32.06
N ASP A 128 -3.14 -16.59 32.29
CA ASP A 128 -1.86 -16.37 32.99
C ASP A 128 -1.99 -16.32 34.52
N GLY A 129 -3.22 -16.38 35.02
CA GLY A 129 -3.56 -16.27 36.45
C GLY A 129 -4.42 -17.42 36.93
N MET A 130 -4.51 -17.59 38.25
CA MET A 130 -5.32 -18.64 38.86
C MET A 130 -6.82 -18.26 38.91
N PRO A 131 -7.75 -19.16 38.53
CA PRO A 131 -7.49 -20.49 37.97
C PRO A 131 -7.23 -20.42 36.46
N ALA A 132 -6.10 -20.98 36.04
CA ALA A 132 -5.87 -21.30 34.64
C ALA A 132 -6.79 -22.47 34.26
N GLU A 133 -7.31 -22.45 33.04
CA GLU A 133 -8.26 -23.43 32.55
C GLU A 133 -7.56 -24.42 31.62
N GLU A 134 -7.70 -25.71 31.89
CA GLU A 134 -7.26 -26.77 31.00
C GLU A 134 -8.42 -27.27 30.15
N VAL A 135 -8.22 -27.29 28.82
CA VAL A 135 -9.25 -27.73 27.87
C VAL A 135 -8.65 -28.68 26.85
N LEU A 136 -9.36 -29.77 26.55
CA LEU A 136 -8.95 -30.77 25.57
C LEU A 136 -9.57 -30.52 24.19
N PHE A 137 -8.76 -30.65 23.14
CA PHE A 137 -9.16 -30.50 21.74
C PHE A 137 -8.61 -31.65 20.88
N ASP A 138 -9.33 -31.99 19.81
CA ASP A 138 -8.85 -32.96 18.81
C ASP A 138 -7.83 -32.32 17.87
N TYR A 139 -8.02 -31.05 17.53
CA TYR A 139 -7.19 -30.30 16.59
C TYR A 139 -6.76 -28.95 17.16
N LEU A 140 -5.58 -28.49 16.75
CA LEU A 140 -5.04 -27.18 17.08
C LEU A 140 -4.72 -26.41 15.80
N VAL A 141 -5.19 -25.17 15.70
CA VAL A 141 -4.85 -24.21 14.64
C VAL A 141 -4.06 -23.05 15.24
N VAL A 142 -2.85 -22.85 14.72
CA VAL A 142 -2.02 -21.68 15.02
C VAL A 142 -2.36 -20.57 14.04
N ALA A 143 -2.98 -19.51 14.58
CA ALA A 143 -3.35 -18.29 13.86
C ALA A 143 -2.86 -17.03 14.59
N SER A 144 -1.77 -17.17 15.36
CA SER A 144 -1.16 -16.13 16.20
C SER A 144 -0.44 -15.03 15.41
N GLY A 145 -0.28 -15.21 14.10
CA GLY A 145 0.37 -14.27 13.20
C GLY A 145 1.91 -14.30 13.27
N PHE A 146 2.54 -13.63 12.31
CA PHE A 146 4.00 -13.69 12.10
C PHE A 146 4.78 -12.57 12.82
N PHE A 147 4.09 -11.56 13.39
CA PHE A 147 4.71 -10.38 13.99
C PHE A 147 4.70 -10.48 15.53
N GLY A 148 5.61 -11.30 16.09
CA GLY A 148 5.69 -11.55 17.53
C GLY A 148 6.27 -10.39 18.33
N LYS A 149 7.60 -10.24 18.33
CA LYS A 149 8.31 -9.21 19.13
C LYS A 149 9.06 -8.23 18.24
N GLU A 150 9.08 -6.94 18.59
CA GLU A 150 9.87 -5.94 17.85
C GLU A 150 11.35 -6.32 17.83
N ARG A 151 11.97 -6.25 16.64
CA ARG A 151 13.41 -6.46 16.51
C ARG A 151 14.12 -5.11 16.60
N MET A 152 14.94 -4.93 17.62
CA MET A 152 15.80 -3.74 17.75
C MET A 152 17.24 -4.10 17.37
N PRO A 153 17.94 -3.28 16.57
CA PRO A 153 19.37 -3.50 16.32
C PRO A 153 20.19 -3.32 17.59
N SER A 154 21.31 -4.03 17.71
CA SER A 154 22.32 -3.77 18.75
C SER A 154 23.02 -2.43 18.49
N GLY A 155 23.68 -1.85 19.50
CA GLY A 155 24.44 -0.60 19.32
C GLY A 155 23.64 0.69 19.47
N LEU A 156 22.42 0.64 20.02
CA LEU A 156 21.57 1.81 20.26
C LEU A 156 21.80 2.50 21.62
N GLY A 157 22.59 1.91 22.53
CA GLY A 157 22.65 2.33 23.94
C GLY A 157 23.44 3.61 24.22
N GLY A 158 24.21 4.14 23.26
CA GLY A 158 25.14 5.26 23.47
C GLY A 158 24.63 6.63 22.99
N CYS A 159 23.41 6.71 22.44
CA CYS A 159 22.90 7.95 21.85
C CYS A 159 22.17 8.86 22.84
N GLY A 160 22.31 10.17 22.64
CA GLY A 160 21.64 11.22 23.40
C GLY A 160 20.28 11.64 22.83
N PHE A 161 19.69 10.85 21.93
CA PHE A 161 18.41 11.12 21.27
C PHE A 161 17.47 9.91 21.37
N PRO A 162 16.15 10.11 21.22
CA PRO A 162 15.17 9.05 21.36
C PRO A 162 15.22 8.02 20.23
N VAL A 163 14.93 6.77 20.58
CA VAL A 163 14.85 5.62 19.67
C VAL A 163 13.52 4.93 19.84
N ALA A 164 12.84 4.62 18.74
CA ALA A 164 11.59 3.86 18.75
C ALA A 164 11.59 2.80 17.65
N HIS A 165 10.92 1.67 17.88
CA HIS A 165 10.55 0.77 16.78
C HIS A 165 9.42 1.39 15.96
N SER A 166 9.34 1.09 14.65
CA SER A 166 8.33 1.67 13.75
C SER A 166 6.89 1.42 14.21
N SER A 167 6.61 0.31 14.91
CA SER A 167 5.29 0.01 15.50
C SER A 167 4.84 1.02 16.57
N LYS A 168 5.78 1.77 17.15
CA LYS A 168 5.53 2.78 18.19
C LYS A 168 5.56 4.21 17.66
N VAL A 169 5.89 4.41 16.38
CA VAL A 169 5.89 5.73 15.76
C VAL A 169 4.47 6.06 15.30
N ARG A 170 3.80 6.99 15.99
CA ARG A 170 2.45 7.47 15.66
C ARG A 170 2.50 8.92 15.20
N ASP A 171 2.85 9.78 16.13
CA ASP A 171 3.10 11.20 15.91
C ASP A 171 4.58 11.49 16.19
N ILE A 172 5.29 12.00 15.20
CA ILE A 172 6.71 12.30 15.28
C ILE A 172 7.00 13.39 16.31
N LYS A 173 6.04 14.28 16.59
CA LYS A 173 6.17 15.29 17.64
C LYS A 173 6.44 14.65 19.00
N THR A 174 5.73 13.55 19.32
CA THR A 174 5.90 12.84 20.60
C THR A 174 7.28 12.18 20.72
N LEU A 175 7.88 11.81 19.59
CA LEU A 175 9.23 11.29 19.55
C LEU A 175 10.26 12.42 19.67
N LEU A 176 10.05 13.55 19.00
CA LEU A 176 11.01 14.66 18.95
C LEU A 176 10.99 15.56 20.19
N SER A 177 9.86 15.65 20.90
CA SER A 177 9.67 16.59 22.01
C SER A 177 9.09 15.89 23.26
N ASP A 178 9.34 16.48 24.44
CA ASP A 178 8.67 16.09 25.68
C ASP A 178 7.27 16.72 25.80
N GLU A 179 6.57 16.43 26.90
CA GLU A 179 5.21 16.93 27.16
C GLU A 179 5.15 18.47 27.28
N MET A 180 6.27 19.12 27.61
CA MET A 180 6.40 20.57 27.67
C MET A 180 6.74 21.18 26.30
N GLY A 181 6.88 20.36 25.26
CA GLY A 181 7.25 20.78 23.90
C GLY A 181 8.74 21.04 23.73
N LYS A 182 9.59 20.67 24.69
CA LYS A 182 11.03 20.82 24.58
C LYS A 182 11.63 19.69 23.76
N ALA A 183 12.49 20.03 22.80
CA ALA A 183 13.16 19.04 21.96
C ALA A 183 14.00 18.05 22.79
N LYS A 184 13.82 16.75 22.51
CA LYS A 184 14.55 15.62 23.13
C LYS A 184 15.93 15.39 22.51
N GLY A 185 16.22 16.03 21.38
CA GLY A 185 17.52 16.01 20.70
C GLY A 185 17.81 17.36 20.06
N SER A 186 19.10 17.69 19.87
CA SER A 186 19.54 18.96 19.27
C SER A 186 19.71 18.88 17.75
N GLY A 187 19.61 17.68 17.17
CA GLY A 187 19.76 17.43 15.74
C GLY A 187 18.54 17.82 14.90
N ARG A 188 18.68 17.70 13.58
CA ARG A 188 17.59 17.88 12.59
C ARG A 188 17.44 16.69 11.64
N ARG A 189 18.21 15.62 11.83
CA ARG A 189 18.11 14.39 11.02
C ARG A 189 17.32 13.31 11.77
N ILE A 190 16.28 12.75 11.16
CA ILE A 190 15.54 11.62 11.71
C ILE A 190 15.95 10.37 10.93
N VAL A 191 16.63 9.43 11.59
CA VAL A 191 17.16 8.25 10.92
C VAL A 191 16.13 7.13 10.94
N VAL A 192 15.76 6.62 9.77
CA VAL A 192 14.92 5.43 9.63
C VAL A 192 15.81 4.25 9.24
N VAL A 193 15.80 3.19 10.05
CA VAL A 193 16.63 2.00 9.83
C VAL A 193 15.79 0.86 9.25
N GLY A 194 16.03 0.49 7.99
CA GLY A 194 15.47 -0.71 7.37
C GLY A 194 14.78 -0.47 6.03
N GLY A 195 15.43 -0.78 4.92
CA GLY A 195 14.92 -0.49 3.56
C GLY A 195 13.88 -1.47 2.99
N GLN A 196 12.92 -1.94 3.78
CA GLN A 196 11.76 -2.72 3.27
C GLN A 196 10.45 -1.93 3.50
N MET A 197 9.29 -2.59 3.35
CA MET A 197 7.96 -1.98 3.40
C MET A 197 7.78 -1.00 4.57
N SER A 198 8.01 -1.45 5.80
CA SER A 198 7.83 -0.59 6.98
C SER A 198 8.78 0.61 7.02
N GLY A 199 9.99 0.51 6.48
CA GLY A 199 10.93 1.64 6.47
C GLY A 199 10.57 2.69 5.44
N VAL A 200 10.17 2.28 4.22
CA VAL A 200 9.63 3.18 3.21
C VAL A 200 8.38 3.91 3.73
N GLU A 201 7.45 3.18 4.35
CA GLU A 201 6.24 3.76 4.92
C GLU A 201 6.54 4.70 6.10
N THR A 202 7.41 4.27 7.03
CA THR A 202 7.80 5.10 8.20
C THR A 202 8.50 6.38 7.76
N ALA A 203 9.45 6.29 6.83
CA ALA A 203 10.14 7.46 6.30
C ALA A 203 9.17 8.43 5.62
N THR A 204 8.20 7.91 4.86
CA THR A 204 7.16 8.70 4.20
C THR A 204 6.23 9.36 5.20
N ALA A 205 5.74 8.62 6.19
CA ALA A 205 4.83 9.12 7.23
C ALA A 205 5.50 10.24 8.05
N VAL A 206 6.78 10.06 8.41
CA VAL A 206 7.55 11.09 9.12
C VAL A 206 7.75 12.33 8.25
N ALA A 207 8.15 12.16 6.99
CA ALA A 207 8.31 13.27 6.06
C ALA A 207 6.98 14.01 5.81
N MET A 208 5.86 13.30 5.76
CA MET A 208 4.52 13.87 5.63
C MET A 208 4.13 14.70 6.85
N GLN A 209 4.37 14.22 8.06
CA GLN A 209 4.08 14.97 9.29
C GLN A 209 4.95 16.23 9.39
N ILE A 210 6.23 16.14 9.06
CA ILE A 210 7.13 17.31 8.99
C ILE A 210 6.63 18.31 7.93
N SER A 211 6.29 17.82 6.74
CA SER A 211 5.79 18.65 5.65
C SER A 211 4.48 19.34 6.02
N SER A 212 3.57 18.63 6.69
CA SER A 212 2.33 19.19 7.19
C SER A 212 2.59 20.29 8.23
N ALA A 213 3.42 20.01 9.23
CA ALA A 213 3.76 20.97 10.27
C ALA A 213 4.42 22.25 9.73
N ALA A 214 5.20 22.14 8.64
CA ALA A 214 5.87 23.27 8.00
C ALA A 214 4.95 24.12 7.10
N ASN A 215 3.89 23.52 6.54
CA ASN A 215 3.07 24.14 5.49
C ASN A 215 1.62 24.42 5.90
N THR A 216 1.24 24.09 7.13
CA THR A 216 -0.08 24.40 7.70
C THR A 216 -0.08 25.79 8.34
N PRO A 217 -1.10 26.64 8.10
CA PRO A 217 -1.20 27.96 8.74
C PRO A 217 -1.12 27.85 10.28
N GLY A 218 -0.27 28.65 10.92
CA GLY A 218 -0.05 28.62 12.37
C GLY A 218 0.83 27.47 12.89
N GLY A 219 1.26 26.55 12.02
CA GLY A 219 2.11 25.39 12.34
C GLY A 219 1.38 24.28 13.11
N GLU A 220 1.93 23.06 13.09
CA GLU A 220 1.40 21.90 13.88
C GLU A 220 2.22 21.62 15.16
N GLY A 221 2.89 22.64 15.70
CA GLY A 221 3.58 22.55 16.99
C GLY A 221 4.85 21.69 16.99
N ILE A 222 5.47 21.47 15.82
CA ILE A 222 6.86 21.06 15.69
C ILE A 222 7.68 22.31 15.39
N GLU A 223 8.56 22.69 16.32
CA GLU A 223 9.42 23.86 16.15
C GLU A 223 10.34 23.67 14.95
N ASP A 224 10.35 24.67 14.05
CA ASP A 224 11.23 24.71 12.87
C ASP A 224 11.12 23.42 12.02
N ALA A 225 9.89 22.91 11.85
CA ALA A 225 9.60 21.67 11.15
C ALA A 225 10.30 21.58 9.77
N GLY A 226 10.31 22.69 9.02
CA GLY A 226 10.91 22.74 7.69
C GLY A 226 12.41 22.40 7.62
N SER A 227 13.14 22.50 8.74
CA SER A 227 14.56 22.17 8.84
C SER A 227 14.85 20.67 8.98
N TYR A 228 13.86 19.85 9.36
CA TYR A 228 14.06 18.42 9.53
C TYR A 228 14.18 17.69 8.19
N VAL A 229 15.06 16.70 8.16
CA VAL A 229 15.26 15.79 7.02
C VAL A 229 15.24 14.35 7.53
N VAL A 230 14.61 13.46 6.78
CA VAL A 230 14.63 12.02 7.06
C VAL A 230 15.82 11.38 6.38
N GLU A 231 16.65 10.65 7.12
CA GLU A 231 17.75 9.85 6.61
C GLU A 231 17.32 8.38 6.60
N HIS A 232 17.05 7.81 5.42
CA HIS A 232 16.55 6.44 5.30
C HIS A 232 17.66 5.47 4.88
N LEU A 233 17.99 4.55 5.79
CA LEU A 233 19.04 3.56 5.58
C LEU A 233 18.48 2.31 4.88
N VAL A 234 18.99 2.05 3.68
CA VAL A 234 18.62 0.89 2.85
C VAL A 234 19.83 -0.01 2.62
N GLN A 235 19.63 -1.31 2.43
CA GLN A 235 20.75 -2.25 2.16
C GLN A 235 20.94 -2.50 0.67
N LYS A 236 19.85 -2.43 -0.09
CA LYS A 236 19.78 -2.65 -1.54
C LYS A 236 18.71 -1.69 -2.10
N PRO A 237 18.80 -1.31 -3.37
CA PRO A 237 17.72 -0.61 -4.05
C PRO A 237 16.38 -1.34 -3.88
N VAL A 238 15.31 -0.57 -3.72
CA VAL A 238 13.94 -1.05 -3.57
C VAL A 238 13.07 -0.38 -4.62
N TRP A 239 12.28 -1.15 -5.35
CA TRP A 239 11.24 -0.60 -6.23
C TRP A 239 10.10 -0.09 -5.39
N VAL A 240 9.71 1.17 -5.60
CA VAL A 240 8.59 1.77 -4.87
C VAL A 240 7.43 1.96 -5.83
N MET A 241 6.43 1.09 -5.69
CA MET A 241 5.23 1.13 -6.53
C MET A 241 4.19 2.10 -5.95
N PRO A 242 3.58 2.96 -6.78
CA PRO A 242 2.41 3.73 -6.36
C PRO A 242 1.19 2.83 -6.19
N LEU A 243 0.25 3.25 -5.36
CA LEU A 243 -0.96 2.46 -5.06
C LEU A 243 -1.90 2.38 -6.27
N HIS A 244 -1.88 3.40 -7.13
CA HIS A 244 -2.58 3.41 -8.41
C HIS A 244 -1.55 3.24 -9.52
N PHE A 245 -1.66 2.16 -10.27
CA PHE A 245 -0.64 1.67 -11.20
C PHE A 245 -1.17 1.67 -12.64
N PRO A 246 -0.34 1.97 -13.64
CA PRO A 246 -0.81 2.06 -15.02
C PRO A 246 -1.21 0.67 -15.53
N ARG A 247 -2.42 0.58 -16.09
CA ARG A 247 -2.94 -0.65 -16.71
C ARG A 247 -2.27 -0.91 -18.06
N ASN A 248 -2.08 0.13 -18.85
CA ASN A 248 -1.58 0.09 -20.23
C ASN A 248 -0.44 1.12 -20.45
N PRO A 249 0.74 0.93 -19.82
CA PRO A 249 1.87 1.87 -19.92
C PRO A 249 2.47 1.99 -21.34
N PHE A 250 2.14 1.06 -22.23
CA PHE A 250 2.50 1.08 -23.65
C PHE A 250 1.27 0.81 -24.50
N VAL A 251 1.30 1.28 -25.74
CA VAL A 251 0.32 0.93 -26.78
C VAL A 251 1.05 0.42 -28.01
N GLU A 252 0.40 -0.47 -28.76
CA GLU A 252 0.92 -0.95 -30.03
C GLU A 252 0.61 0.05 -31.15
N VAL A 253 1.62 0.35 -31.97
CA VAL A 253 1.47 1.20 -33.15
C VAL A 253 1.67 0.34 -34.39
N ASP A 254 0.57 0.10 -35.12
CA ASP A 254 0.59 -0.42 -36.49
C ASP A 254 0.21 0.73 -37.44
N GLY A 255 0.68 0.73 -38.69
CA GLY A 255 0.47 1.84 -39.63
C GLY A 255 -0.97 2.41 -39.57
N GLU A 256 -1.09 3.69 -39.17
CA GLU A 256 -2.33 4.47 -38.97
C GLU A 256 -3.34 3.99 -37.91
N LYS A 257 -3.16 2.85 -37.21
CA LYS A 257 -4.08 2.38 -36.16
C LYS A 257 -3.38 2.05 -34.84
N VAL A 258 -3.82 2.71 -33.76
CA VAL A 258 -3.38 2.44 -32.38
C VAL A 258 -4.24 1.33 -31.79
N CYS A 259 -3.62 0.24 -31.33
CA CYS A 259 -4.33 -0.82 -30.60
C CYS A 259 -4.10 -0.65 -29.10
N HIS A 260 -5.19 -0.53 -28.34
CA HIS A 260 -5.19 -0.39 -26.88
C HIS A 260 -5.23 -1.75 -26.14
N GLN A 261 -5.24 -2.86 -26.88
CA GLN A 261 -5.36 -4.20 -26.32
C GLN A 261 -3.97 -4.78 -26.00
N ILE A 262 -3.77 -5.15 -24.74
CA ILE A 262 -2.53 -5.78 -24.27
C ILE A 262 -2.56 -7.25 -24.71
N LEU A 263 -1.74 -7.61 -25.69
CA LEU A 263 -1.58 -8.99 -26.14
C LEU A 263 -0.62 -9.78 -25.23
N ILE A 264 -0.91 -11.09 -25.14
CA ILE A 264 -0.32 -12.07 -24.24
C ILE A 264 1.15 -12.33 -24.64
N CYS A 265 1.98 -12.81 -23.70
CA CYS A 265 3.42 -13.00 -23.83
C CYS A 265 3.91 -13.75 -25.09
N GLU A 266 3.10 -14.61 -25.73
CA GLU A 266 3.52 -15.35 -26.93
C GLU A 266 3.44 -14.54 -28.24
N GLU A 267 2.57 -13.53 -28.34
CA GLU A 267 2.47 -12.67 -29.54
C GLU A 267 3.55 -11.56 -29.58
N ARG A 268 4.27 -11.34 -28.46
CA ARG A 268 5.38 -10.37 -28.38
C ARG A 268 6.52 -10.65 -29.37
N ALA A 269 6.63 -11.88 -29.87
CA ALA A 269 7.71 -12.30 -30.76
C ALA A 269 7.53 -11.86 -32.24
N LEU A 270 6.40 -11.25 -32.62
CA LEU A 270 6.12 -10.80 -33.99
C LEU A 270 5.94 -9.28 -34.10
N ARG A 271 7.06 -8.56 -34.26
CA ARG A 271 7.21 -7.30 -35.03
C ARG A 271 6.09 -6.24 -34.96
N LYS A 272 5.73 -5.74 -33.77
CA LYS A 272 5.01 -4.45 -33.64
C LYS A 272 5.80 -3.45 -32.80
N LYS A 273 5.87 -2.20 -33.27
CA LYS A 273 6.57 -1.12 -32.55
C LYS A 273 5.69 -0.70 -31.36
N GLN A 274 6.23 -0.81 -30.15
CA GLN A 274 5.57 -0.31 -28.95
C GLN A 274 6.04 1.11 -28.65
N GLU A 275 5.09 1.98 -28.29
CA GLU A 275 5.38 3.35 -27.86
C GLU A 275 4.83 3.57 -26.45
N LYS A 276 5.51 4.43 -25.67
CA LYS A 276 5.06 4.81 -24.33
C LYS A 276 3.69 5.46 -24.43
N ASN A 277 2.73 4.98 -23.65
CA ASN A 277 1.43 5.63 -23.53
C ASN A 277 1.57 6.85 -22.62
N ARG A 278 1.37 8.05 -23.18
CA ARG A 278 1.42 9.31 -22.42
C ARG A 278 0.14 9.59 -21.62
N ALA A 279 -0.92 8.82 -21.84
CA ALA A 279 -2.20 8.89 -21.14
C ALA A 279 -2.69 7.49 -20.71
N PRO A 280 -1.96 6.77 -19.83
CA PRO A 280 -2.38 5.44 -19.39
C PRO A 280 -3.63 5.50 -18.52
N GLU A 281 -4.44 4.45 -18.59
CA GLU A 281 -5.47 4.12 -17.59
C GLU A 281 -4.79 3.66 -16.30
N PHE A 282 -5.45 3.86 -15.16
CA PHE A 282 -4.93 3.47 -13.86
C PHE A 282 -5.89 2.55 -13.14
N LEU A 283 -5.35 1.56 -12.43
CA LEU A 283 -6.08 0.66 -11.54
C LEU A 283 -5.35 0.57 -10.20
N PRO A 284 -5.99 0.08 -9.14
CA PRO A 284 -5.29 -0.33 -7.93
C PRO A 284 -4.16 -1.30 -8.28
N VAL A 285 -3.01 -1.16 -7.62
CA VAL A 285 -1.76 -1.84 -8.01
C VAL A 285 -1.89 -3.35 -8.07
N ASP A 286 -2.60 -3.95 -7.10
CA ASP A 286 -2.89 -5.37 -7.03
C ASP A 286 -3.81 -5.86 -8.16
N LEU A 287 -4.72 -5.02 -8.65
CA LEU A 287 -5.50 -5.31 -9.85
C LEU A 287 -4.65 -5.27 -11.14
N VAL A 288 -3.47 -4.66 -11.13
CA VAL A 288 -2.53 -4.76 -12.27
C VAL A 288 -1.58 -5.93 -12.09
N THR A 289 -1.02 -6.10 -10.90
CA THR A 289 0.08 -7.06 -10.64
C THR A 289 -0.39 -8.50 -10.46
N TYR A 290 -1.65 -8.73 -10.07
CA TYR A 290 -2.20 -10.10 -9.91
C TYR A 290 -2.97 -10.60 -11.13
N ASN A 291 -2.75 -10.00 -12.29
CA ASN A 291 -3.30 -10.49 -13.55
C ASN A 291 -2.49 -11.70 -14.04
N ILE A 292 -3.15 -12.86 -14.15
CA ILE A 292 -2.53 -14.11 -14.63
C ILE A 292 -2.13 -14.05 -16.10
N GLY A 293 -2.69 -13.12 -16.88
CA GLY A 293 -2.35 -12.95 -18.30
C GLY A 293 -0.90 -12.51 -18.53
N TRP A 294 -0.17 -12.15 -17.48
CA TRP A 294 1.28 -11.89 -17.52
C TRP A 294 2.13 -13.16 -17.46
N ARG A 295 1.54 -14.31 -17.15
CA ARG A 295 2.26 -15.57 -16.99
C ARG A 295 2.35 -16.31 -18.34
N PRO A 296 3.41 -17.10 -18.56
CA PRO A 296 3.48 -18.02 -19.70
C PRO A 296 2.29 -18.97 -19.73
N GLU A 297 2.00 -19.54 -20.91
CA GLU A 297 0.95 -20.55 -21.05
C GLU A 297 1.23 -21.79 -20.18
N GLY A 298 0.15 -22.43 -19.71
CA GLY A 298 0.20 -23.62 -18.87
C GLY A 298 -0.09 -23.34 -17.39
N PRO A 299 0.18 -24.32 -16.50
CA PRO A 299 0.00 -24.15 -15.07
C PRO A 299 0.85 -22.99 -14.53
N VAL A 300 0.26 -22.17 -13.65
CA VAL A 300 0.99 -21.07 -13.01
C VAL A 300 2.15 -21.64 -12.19
N ALA A 301 3.38 -21.26 -12.52
CA ALA A 301 4.59 -21.66 -11.82
C ALA A 301 4.97 -20.66 -10.70
N ASN A 302 5.61 -21.15 -9.64
CA ASN A 302 6.11 -20.32 -8.56
C ASN A 302 7.27 -19.43 -9.03
N SER A 303 7.14 -18.10 -8.85
CA SER A 303 8.15 -17.12 -9.26
C SER A 303 8.87 -16.43 -8.10
N SER A 304 8.62 -16.80 -6.84
CA SER A 304 9.17 -16.10 -5.65
C SER A 304 10.13 -16.93 -4.79
N GLY A 305 10.38 -18.21 -5.07
CA GLY A 305 11.33 -19.01 -4.27
C GLY A 305 12.80 -18.56 -4.46
N HIS A 306 13.53 -19.32 -5.27
CA HIS A 306 14.85 -18.93 -5.76
C HIS A 306 14.71 -18.03 -7.00
N ILE A 307 15.40 -16.89 -7.04
CA ILE A 307 15.38 -15.99 -8.19
C ILE A 307 16.71 -16.07 -8.94
N THR A 308 16.71 -16.65 -10.15
CA THR A 308 17.91 -16.66 -11.00
C THR A 308 18.29 -15.24 -11.46
N ALA A 309 19.50 -15.05 -11.97
CA ALA A 309 19.93 -13.74 -12.49
C ALA A 309 19.06 -13.29 -13.68
N GLU A 310 18.69 -14.23 -14.54
CA GLU A 310 17.85 -14.00 -15.72
C GLU A 310 16.43 -13.61 -15.31
N ALA A 311 15.85 -14.31 -14.33
CA ALA A 311 14.54 -13.98 -13.79
C ALA A 311 14.52 -12.59 -13.10
N ALA A 312 15.61 -12.24 -12.40
CA ALA A 312 15.77 -10.92 -11.82
C ALA A 312 15.79 -9.82 -12.90
N VAL A 313 16.58 -10.00 -13.97
CA VAL A 313 16.65 -9.06 -15.10
C VAL A 313 15.28 -8.84 -15.73
N ILE A 314 14.52 -9.91 -15.96
CA ILE A 314 13.16 -9.83 -16.54
C ILE A 314 12.23 -9.05 -15.61
N THR A 315 12.26 -9.35 -14.31
CA THR A 315 11.40 -8.67 -13.32
C THR A 315 11.76 -7.19 -13.19
N HIS A 316 13.06 -6.86 -13.20
CA HIS A 316 13.53 -5.48 -13.18
C HIS A 316 13.12 -4.70 -14.43
N ALA A 317 13.23 -5.29 -15.61
CA ALA A 317 12.76 -4.67 -16.85
C ALA A 317 11.24 -4.42 -16.82
N PHE A 318 10.47 -5.35 -16.25
CA PHE A 318 9.03 -5.15 -16.04
C PHE A 318 8.75 -3.96 -15.11
N MET A 319 9.42 -3.88 -13.95
CA MET A 319 9.23 -2.79 -12.99
C MET A 319 9.62 -1.43 -13.59
N GLU A 320 10.78 -1.35 -14.25
CA GLU A 320 11.25 -0.15 -14.95
C GLU A 320 10.23 0.33 -16.00
N SER A 321 9.66 -0.61 -16.76
CA SER A 321 8.69 -0.31 -17.82
C SER A 321 7.38 0.28 -17.27
N TYR A 322 6.87 -0.26 -16.17
CA TYR A 322 5.60 0.21 -15.58
C TYR A 322 5.77 1.43 -14.69
N ILE A 323 6.90 1.58 -14.00
CA ILE A 323 7.20 2.78 -13.21
C ILE A 323 7.59 3.93 -14.13
N GLY A 324 8.25 3.61 -15.25
CA GLY A 324 8.69 4.53 -16.29
C GLY A 324 10.06 5.17 -16.04
N SER A 325 10.83 4.63 -15.10
CA SER A 325 12.19 5.04 -14.72
C SER A 325 12.90 3.85 -14.07
N ASP A 326 14.24 3.83 -14.11
CA ASP A 326 15.09 2.91 -13.35
C ASP A 326 15.40 3.40 -11.92
N GLN A 327 14.70 4.46 -11.51
CA GLN A 327 14.84 5.20 -10.26
C GLN A 327 16.14 6.00 -10.09
N SER A 328 16.99 6.11 -11.12
CA SER A 328 18.19 6.95 -11.07
C SER A 328 17.88 8.42 -10.85
N ASP A 329 16.69 8.87 -11.27
CA ASP A 329 16.19 10.23 -11.06
C ASP A 329 16.00 10.60 -9.57
N PHE A 330 16.02 9.60 -8.68
CA PHE A 330 15.88 9.77 -7.23
C PHE A 330 17.20 9.54 -6.47
N GLY A 331 18.30 9.32 -7.19
CA GLY A 331 19.63 9.16 -6.61
C GLY A 331 20.21 7.75 -6.75
N PRO A 332 21.55 7.62 -6.58
CA PRO A 332 22.27 6.38 -6.87
C PRO A 332 21.91 5.21 -5.93
N ASP A 333 21.48 5.50 -4.71
CA ASP A 333 21.12 4.49 -3.71
C ASP A 333 19.83 3.71 -4.05
N LEU A 334 18.97 4.27 -4.90
CA LEU A 334 17.74 3.62 -5.39
C LEU A 334 17.81 3.18 -6.86
N ALA A 335 18.86 3.57 -7.58
CA ALA A 335 19.04 3.25 -8.99
C ALA A 335 19.19 1.73 -9.20
N VAL A 336 18.35 1.18 -10.08
CA VAL A 336 18.39 -0.25 -10.45
C VAL A 336 19.13 -0.41 -11.77
N VAL A 337 20.45 -0.21 -11.70
CA VAL A 337 21.39 -0.22 -12.82
C VAL A 337 22.57 -1.16 -12.55
N GLY A 338 23.30 -1.52 -13.61
CA GLY A 338 24.47 -2.40 -13.51
C GLY A 338 24.14 -3.72 -12.81
N ASP A 339 24.99 -4.11 -11.85
CA ASP A 339 24.85 -5.37 -11.10
C ASP A 339 23.54 -5.47 -10.31
N ASN A 340 22.91 -4.34 -9.93
CA ASN A 340 21.62 -4.38 -9.24
C ASN A 340 20.51 -4.98 -10.14
N ARG A 341 20.66 -5.00 -11.47
CA ARG A 341 19.67 -5.60 -12.39
C ARG A 341 19.65 -7.13 -12.38
N SER A 342 20.67 -7.78 -11.84
CA SER A 342 20.72 -9.25 -11.73
C SER A 342 20.48 -9.74 -10.30
N GLU A 343 20.28 -8.83 -9.34
CA GLU A 343 19.97 -9.15 -7.95
C GLU A 343 18.47 -9.43 -7.74
N PRO A 344 18.07 -10.26 -6.76
CA PRO A 344 16.66 -10.47 -6.47
C PRO A 344 15.94 -9.14 -6.16
N PRO A 345 14.82 -8.85 -6.81
CA PRO A 345 14.12 -7.58 -6.66
C PRO A 345 13.55 -7.42 -5.24
N ARG A 346 13.61 -6.19 -4.72
CA ARG A 346 12.89 -5.77 -3.52
C ARG A 346 11.78 -4.81 -3.89
N LEU A 347 10.63 -4.99 -3.27
CA LEU A 347 9.43 -4.22 -3.51
C LEU A 347 8.98 -3.50 -2.23
N SER A 348 8.46 -2.28 -2.42
CA SER A 348 7.66 -1.54 -1.47
C SER A 348 6.56 -0.77 -2.20
N PHE A 349 5.60 -0.24 -1.44
CA PHE A 349 4.51 0.57 -1.94
C PHE A 349 4.50 1.92 -1.25
N SER A 350 4.30 3.00 -2.01
CA SER A 350 4.05 4.33 -1.46
C SER A 350 3.69 5.29 -2.60
N ASP A 351 2.75 6.19 -2.33
CA ASP A 351 2.40 7.29 -3.22
C ASP A 351 3.38 8.49 -3.15
N GLN A 352 4.03 8.73 -2.01
CA GLN A 352 4.73 10.01 -1.75
C GLN A 352 6.26 9.89 -1.54
N TYR A 353 6.76 8.73 -1.12
CA TYR A 353 8.17 8.46 -0.81
C TYR A 353 9.16 9.01 -1.85
N LEU A 354 9.01 8.60 -3.11
CA LEU A 354 9.94 9.00 -4.19
C LEU A 354 9.94 10.51 -4.42
N GLU A 355 8.79 11.17 -4.27
CA GLU A 355 8.68 12.62 -4.44
C GLU A 355 9.24 13.40 -3.24
N PHE A 356 9.21 12.84 -2.02
CA PHE A 356 9.96 13.39 -0.89
C PHE A 356 11.47 13.25 -1.07
N ILE A 357 11.95 12.20 -1.75
CA ILE A 357 13.36 12.07 -2.10
C ILE A 357 13.75 13.11 -3.14
N ARG A 358 12.94 13.27 -4.19
CA ARG A 358 13.15 14.31 -5.21
C ARG A 358 13.21 15.71 -4.58
N HIS A 359 12.42 15.95 -3.54
CA HIS A 359 12.41 17.19 -2.75
C HIS A 359 13.49 17.24 -1.65
N LYS A 360 14.37 16.24 -1.53
CA LYS A 360 15.42 16.17 -0.49
C LYS A 360 14.89 16.28 0.95
N LYS A 361 13.65 15.84 1.18
CA LYS A 361 13.07 15.67 2.53
C LYS A 361 13.26 14.25 3.05
N ILE A 362 13.54 13.31 2.16
CA ILE A 362 14.12 12.01 2.47
C ILE A 362 15.46 11.92 1.73
N GLU A 363 16.54 11.68 2.46
CA GLU A 363 17.85 11.33 1.93
C GLU A 363 18.04 9.82 2.12
N VAL A 364 18.26 9.09 1.02
CA VAL A 364 18.48 7.63 1.08
C VAL A 364 19.97 7.37 1.16
N ARG A 365 20.38 6.43 2.02
CA ARG A 365 21.77 5.98 2.09
C ARG A 365 21.86 4.47 2.08
N THR A 366 22.70 3.92 1.21
CA THR A 366 22.97 2.50 1.19
C THR A 366 24.00 2.12 2.25
N GLY A 367 23.61 1.27 3.19
CA GLY A 367 24.51 0.70 4.18
C GLY A 367 23.80 -0.05 5.30
N ARG A 368 24.59 -0.65 6.18
CA ARG A 368 24.11 -1.38 7.35
C ARG A 368 24.40 -0.58 8.60
N PHE A 369 23.36 -0.28 9.39
CA PHE A 369 23.49 0.32 10.71
C PHE A 369 24.48 -0.46 11.59
N ARG A 370 25.37 0.27 12.29
CA ARG A 370 26.38 -0.30 13.20
C ARG A 370 26.16 0.13 14.64
N GLU A 371 26.22 1.43 14.91
CA GLU A 371 26.04 1.98 16.26
C GLU A 371 25.48 3.40 16.22
N ALA A 372 24.88 3.81 17.33
CA ALA A 372 24.46 5.17 17.62
C ALA A 372 25.16 5.65 18.89
N SER A 373 25.84 6.79 18.81
CA SER A 373 26.67 7.34 19.88
C SER A 373 26.64 8.86 19.87
N GLY A 374 26.42 9.46 21.05
CA GLY A 374 26.27 10.90 21.18
C GLY A 374 25.11 11.41 20.30
N ASP A 375 25.43 12.30 19.36
CA ASP A 375 24.49 12.89 18.40
C ASP A 375 24.61 12.29 16.98
N SER A 376 25.28 11.15 16.84
CA SER A 376 25.58 10.55 15.55
C SER A 376 25.18 9.07 15.43
N VAL A 377 25.00 8.63 14.19
CA VAL A 377 24.76 7.25 13.78
C VAL A 377 25.84 6.82 12.80
N SER A 378 26.47 5.67 13.02
CA SER A 378 27.39 5.08 12.08
C SER A 378 26.74 3.92 11.30
N LEU A 379 27.08 3.85 10.02
CA LEU A 379 26.72 2.75 9.14
C LEU A 379 27.96 2.24 8.41
N GLU A 380 27.93 0.97 8.03
CA GLU A 380 28.92 0.38 7.15
C GLU A 380 28.37 0.33 5.73
N ASP A 381 29.09 0.92 4.79
CA ASP A 381 28.71 0.93 3.38
C ASP A 381 29.02 -0.41 2.69
N LYS A 382 28.72 -0.49 1.38
CA LYS A 382 28.98 -1.70 0.57
C LYS A 382 30.46 -2.07 0.47
N SER A 383 31.36 -1.13 0.69
CA SER A 383 32.82 -1.33 0.66
C SER A 383 33.41 -1.66 2.04
N GLY A 384 32.59 -1.71 3.09
CA GLY A 384 33.03 -1.96 4.46
C GLY A 384 33.54 -0.72 5.18
N HIS A 385 33.42 0.48 4.60
CA HIS A 385 33.83 1.71 5.26
C HIS A 385 32.73 2.19 6.22
N LEU A 386 33.15 2.72 7.36
CA LEU A 386 32.26 3.35 8.33
C LEU A 386 31.97 4.80 7.90
N VAL A 387 30.69 5.09 7.73
CA VAL A 387 30.17 6.43 7.43
C VAL A 387 29.36 6.91 8.62
N SER A 388 29.60 8.15 9.04
CA SER A 388 28.91 8.78 10.18
C SER A 388 27.90 9.82 9.71
N ILE A 389 26.69 9.77 10.27
CA ILE A 389 25.63 10.77 10.13
C ILE A 389 25.54 11.51 11.47
N SER A 390 25.89 12.79 11.51
CA SER A 390 25.80 13.64 12.70
C SER A 390 24.51 14.48 12.73
N GLY A 391 24.23 15.11 13.88
CA GLY A 391 23.05 15.96 14.04
C GLY A 391 21.74 15.17 14.00
N VAL A 392 21.75 13.96 14.59
CA VAL A 392 20.58 13.09 14.67
C VAL A 392 19.65 13.55 15.78
N ALA A 393 18.37 13.67 15.46
CA ALA A 393 17.29 14.09 16.35
C ALA A 393 16.54 12.90 16.95
N ALA A 394 16.41 11.80 16.20
CA ALA A 394 15.75 10.56 16.62
C ALA A 394 16.09 9.40 15.66
N ILE A 395 15.87 8.16 16.14
CA ILE A 395 15.90 6.95 15.30
C ILE A 395 14.53 6.25 15.32
N ALA A 396 14.03 5.89 14.14
CA ALA A 396 12.94 4.94 13.96
C ALA A 396 13.47 3.62 13.37
N CYS A 397 13.45 2.55 14.16
CA CYS A 397 13.86 1.21 13.75
C CYS A 397 12.70 0.49 13.04
N ALA A 398 12.75 0.42 11.71
CA ALA A 398 11.84 -0.36 10.87
C ALA A 398 12.44 -1.73 10.55
N THR A 399 12.94 -2.41 11.58
CA THR A 399 13.79 -3.61 11.51
C THR A 399 13.02 -4.92 11.61
N GLY A 400 11.69 -4.85 11.57
CA GLY A 400 10.79 -6.00 11.52
C GLY A 400 10.55 -6.64 12.89
N PHE A 401 10.03 -7.86 12.87
CA PHE A 401 9.63 -8.58 14.06
C PHE A 401 10.24 -9.99 14.08
N ASP A 402 10.45 -10.51 15.28
CA ASP A 402 10.73 -11.92 15.51
C ASP A 402 9.40 -12.69 15.57
N ALA A 403 9.30 -13.77 14.81
CA ALA A 403 8.13 -14.65 14.76
C ALA A 403 8.15 -15.75 15.83
N ALA A 404 9.31 -16.04 16.43
CA ALA A 404 9.45 -17.09 17.45
C ALA A 404 8.51 -16.91 18.65
N PRO A 405 8.30 -15.69 19.19
CA PRO A 405 7.35 -15.47 20.30
C PRO A 405 5.92 -15.88 19.98
N SER A 406 5.51 -15.85 18.70
CA SER A 406 4.19 -16.30 18.26
C SER A 406 3.99 -17.81 18.35
N LEU A 407 5.02 -18.57 18.71
CA LEU A 407 5.02 -20.04 18.81
C LEU A 407 5.38 -20.55 20.22
N GLU A 408 5.61 -19.66 21.19
CA GLU A 408 6.11 -20.02 22.53
C GLU A 408 5.19 -20.96 23.32
N PHE A 409 3.91 -21.00 22.99
CA PHE A 409 2.96 -21.94 23.61
C PHE A 409 3.15 -23.38 23.11
N LEU A 410 3.85 -23.61 21.99
CA LEU A 410 4.14 -24.96 21.49
C LEU A 410 5.31 -25.58 22.29
N PRO A 411 5.23 -26.87 22.65
CA PRO A 411 6.28 -27.51 23.42
C PRO A 411 7.52 -27.78 22.55
N GLN A 412 8.70 -27.86 23.19
CA GLN A 412 9.99 -27.92 22.50
C GLN A 412 10.18 -29.17 21.62
N ASP A 413 9.55 -30.28 21.97
CA ASP A 413 9.52 -31.51 21.16
C ASP A 413 8.68 -31.34 19.88
N VAL A 414 7.53 -30.67 19.95
CA VAL A 414 6.74 -30.26 18.79
C VAL A 414 7.54 -29.31 17.90
N LEU A 415 8.15 -28.26 18.46
CA LEU A 415 8.97 -27.32 17.70
C LEU A 415 10.16 -28.02 16.99
N ARG A 416 10.84 -28.95 17.67
CA ARG A 416 11.90 -29.76 17.05
C ARG A 416 11.37 -30.62 15.90
N THR A 417 10.18 -31.20 16.05
CA THR A 417 9.55 -32.02 15.01
C THR A 417 9.23 -31.20 13.76
N LEU A 418 8.88 -29.92 13.93
CA LEU A 418 8.58 -28.96 12.86
C LEU A 418 9.82 -28.23 12.30
N ASP A 419 11.02 -28.74 12.59
CA ASP A 419 12.29 -28.18 12.11
C ASP A 419 12.43 -26.68 12.45
N PHE A 420 12.02 -26.31 13.67
CA PHE A 420 12.01 -24.91 14.12
C PHE A 420 13.41 -24.30 14.13
N LYS A 421 13.54 -23.14 13.46
CA LYS A 421 14.77 -22.34 13.39
C LYS A 421 14.41 -20.87 13.68
N PRO A 422 14.49 -20.41 14.94
CA PRO A 422 14.07 -19.06 15.33
C PRO A 422 14.88 -17.95 14.65
N THR A 423 16.08 -18.27 14.14
CA THR A 423 16.93 -17.32 13.42
C THR A 423 16.59 -17.16 11.94
N ASP A 424 15.70 -17.99 11.37
CA ASP A 424 15.25 -17.81 9.99
C ASP A 424 13.97 -16.97 9.94
N GLU A 425 14.13 -15.73 9.46
CA GLU A 425 13.07 -14.73 9.43
C GLU A 425 11.98 -14.98 8.37
N SER A 426 12.22 -15.88 7.42
CA SER A 426 11.25 -16.20 6.38
C SER A 426 10.50 -17.49 6.67
N PHE A 427 11.22 -18.51 7.15
CA PHE A 427 10.70 -19.85 7.43
C PHE A 427 11.13 -20.32 8.82
N PRO A 428 10.56 -19.75 9.90
CA PRO A 428 10.85 -20.23 11.26
C PRO A 428 10.47 -21.70 11.43
N LEU A 429 9.41 -22.16 10.75
CA LEU A 429 9.00 -23.56 10.66
C LEU A 429 9.15 -24.06 9.21
N ALA A 430 9.33 -25.37 9.04
CA ALA A 430 9.23 -26.02 7.74
C ALA A 430 7.93 -26.83 7.70
N LEU A 431 7.04 -26.50 6.77
CA LEU A 431 5.66 -26.97 6.74
C LEU A 431 5.26 -27.41 5.33
N ASN A 432 4.36 -28.38 5.26
CA ASN A 432 3.79 -28.93 4.04
C ASN A 432 2.66 -28.03 3.48
N LEU A 433 2.39 -28.20 2.18
CA LEU A 433 1.30 -27.57 1.43
C LEU A 433 1.18 -26.06 1.71
N HIS A 434 2.15 -25.29 1.22
CA HIS A 434 2.20 -23.82 1.36
C HIS A 434 2.07 -23.33 2.80
N ALA A 435 2.87 -23.89 3.70
CA ALA A 435 2.94 -23.53 5.11
C ALA A 435 1.66 -23.78 5.93
N THR A 436 0.91 -24.85 5.62
CA THR A 436 -0.40 -25.10 6.25
C THR A 436 -0.37 -26.13 7.37
N LEU A 437 0.46 -27.18 7.27
CA LEU A 437 0.52 -28.24 8.27
C LEU A 437 1.84 -29.01 8.21
N SER A 438 2.02 -30.03 9.05
CA SER A 438 3.08 -31.02 8.90
C SER A 438 2.50 -32.43 8.87
N THR A 439 2.99 -33.27 7.97
CA THR A 439 2.64 -34.71 7.94
C THR A 439 3.03 -35.42 9.23
N LYS A 440 4.03 -34.91 9.95
CA LYS A 440 4.50 -35.47 11.23
C LYS A 440 3.52 -35.22 12.38
N ILE A 441 2.69 -34.17 12.29
CA ILE A 441 1.71 -33.77 13.32
C ILE A 441 0.40 -33.38 12.62
N PRO A 442 -0.38 -34.34 12.11
CA PRO A 442 -1.56 -34.07 11.28
C PRO A 442 -2.70 -33.36 12.02
N THR A 443 -2.68 -33.34 13.37
CA THR A 443 -3.66 -32.64 14.19
C THR A 443 -3.34 -31.16 14.44
N LEU A 444 -2.21 -30.67 13.90
CA LEU A 444 -1.75 -29.28 14.03
C LEU A 444 -1.76 -28.58 12.67
N GLY A 445 -2.56 -27.52 12.55
CA GLY A 445 -2.65 -26.66 11.38
C GLY A 445 -2.13 -25.25 11.64
N PHE A 446 -1.77 -24.56 10.57
CA PHE A 446 -1.29 -23.18 10.56
C PHE A 446 -2.10 -22.40 9.52
N VAL A 447 -2.62 -21.24 9.92
CA VAL A 447 -3.33 -20.32 9.03
C VAL A 447 -2.74 -18.93 9.21
N GLY A 448 -2.26 -18.34 8.12
CA GLY A 448 -1.64 -17.01 8.15
C GLY A 448 -0.27 -16.93 8.84
N PHE A 449 0.34 -18.07 9.18
CA PHE A 449 1.68 -18.10 9.76
C PHE A 449 2.77 -18.16 8.68
N TYR A 450 2.84 -17.10 7.88
CA TYR A 450 3.85 -16.94 6.84
C TYR A 450 4.12 -15.46 6.56
N ARG A 451 5.22 -15.17 5.87
CA ARG A 451 5.66 -13.81 5.57
C ARG A 451 5.06 -13.30 4.25
N SER A 452 3.76 -12.98 4.22
CA SER A 452 3.08 -12.27 3.12
C SER A 452 1.69 -11.76 3.53
N PRO A 453 1.09 -10.78 2.82
CA PRO A 453 -0.17 -10.13 3.19
C PRO A 453 -1.43 -10.80 2.60
N TYR A 454 -1.40 -12.07 2.20
CA TYR A 454 -2.40 -12.65 1.29
C TYR A 454 -3.65 -13.21 1.99
N TRP A 455 -4.72 -12.43 2.08
CA TRP A 455 -5.98 -12.85 2.72
C TRP A 455 -6.62 -14.06 2.04
N GLY A 456 -6.66 -14.07 0.71
CA GLY A 456 -7.15 -15.23 -0.05
C GLY A 456 -6.38 -16.51 0.27
N VAL A 457 -5.05 -16.42 0.49
CA VAL A 457 -4.24 -17.58 0.86
C VAL A 457 -4.57 -18.06 2.27
N MET A 458 -4.81 -17.16 3.23
CA MET A 458 -5.25 -17.55 4.58
C MET A 458 -6.57 -18.33 4.53
N GLU A 459 -7.51 -17.86 3.71
CA GLU A 459 -8.78 -18.55 3.50
C GLU A 459 -8.58 -19.93 2.85
N MET A 460 -7.68 -20.04 1.87
CA MET A 460 -7.35 -21.31 1.23
C MET A 460 -6.66 -22.30 2.19
N GLN A 461 -5.78 -21.83 3.07
CA GLN A 461 -5.17 -22.66 4.12
C GLN A 461 -6.25 -23.21 5.06
N ALA A 462 -7.20 -22.38 5.49
CA ALA A 462 -8.32 -22.81 6.32
C ALA A 462 -9.19 -23.87 5.63
N ARG A 463 -9.48 -23.68 4.33
CA ARG A 463 -10.26 -24.64 3.52
C ARG A 463 -9.53 -25.97 3.36
N LEU A 464 -8.22 -25.94 3.15
CA LEU A 464 -7.40 -27.14 3.07
C LEU A 464 -7.45 -27.93 4.38
N LEU A 465 -7.30 -27.28 5.53
CA LEU A 465 -7.41 -27.94 6.83
C LEU A 465 -8.79 -28.57 7.02
N ALA A 466 -9.86 -27.85 6.71
CA ALA A 466 -11.23 -28.36 6.79
C ALA A 466 -11.43 -29.62 5.94
N LYS A 467 -10.90 -29.64 4.71
CA LYS A 467 -10.95 -30.80 3.81
C LYS A 467 -10.14 -31.99 4.33
N LEU A 468 -8.88 -31.77 4.72
CA LEU A 468 -8.00 -32.82 5.25
C LEU A 468 -8.60 -33.48 6.50
N TRP A 469 -9.05 -32.68 7.47
CA TRP A 469 -9.62 -33.19 8.72
C TRP A 469 -11.02 -33.80 8.56
N SER A 470 -11.72 -33.49 7.46
CA SER A 470 -12.97 -34.16 7.07
C SER A 470 -12.72 -35.43 6.24
N GLY A 471 -11.47 -35.76 5.94
CA GLY A 471 -11.10 -36.99 5.25
C GLY A 471 -11.15 -36.93 3.72
N ASP A 472 -11.08 -35.74 3.12
CA ASP A 472 -11.07 -35.57 1.66
C ASP A 472 -9.85 -36.25 0.99
N GLU A 473 -10.10 -37.16 0.06
CA GLU A 473 -9.06 -37.98 -0.57
C GLU A 473 -8.12 -37.18 -1.48
N LYS A 474 -8.64 -36.16 -2.18
CA LYS A 474 -7.82 -35.33 -3.07
C LYS A 474 -6.83 -34.48 -2.27
N ALA A 475 -7.31 -33.89 -1.17
CA ALA A 475 -6.44 -33.14 -0.26
C ALA A 475 -5.36 -34.04 0.37
N LYS A 476 -5.70 -35.27 0.76
CA LYS A 476 -4.72 -36.25 1.28
C LYS A 476 -3.68 -36.63 0.23
N GLN A 477 -4.10 -36.87 -1.01
CA GLN A 477 -3.18 -37.18 -2.10
C GLN A 477 -2.22 -36.01 -2.35
N ALA A 478 -2.73 -34.78 -2.40
CA ALA A 478 -1.88 -33.59 -2.54
C ALA A 478 -0.85 -33.48 -1.41
N LEU A 479 -1.22 -33.83 -0.18
CA LEU A 479 -0.29 -33.85 0.97
C LEU A 479 0.79 -34.93 0.85
N GLN A 480 0.47 -36.08 0.26
CA GLN A 480 1.44 -37.17 0.03
C GLN A 480 2.45 -36.83 -1.07
N GLU A 481 2.02 -36.07 -2.07
CA GLU A 481 2.84 -35.64 -3.22
C GLU A 481 3.58 -34.31 -2.96
N ASP A 482 3.38 -33.69 -1.78
CA ASP A 482 3.90 -32.37 -1.46
C ASP A 482 5.43 -32.32 -1.30
N THR A 483 6.03 -31.29 -1.89
CA THR A 483 7.48 -31.00 -1.81
C THR A 483 7.79 -29.65 -1.15
N THR A 484 6.77 -28.97 -0.61
CA THR A 484 6.90 -27.63 -0.03
C THR A 484 7.94 -27.57 1.08
N MET A 485 7.92 -28.53 2.01
CA MET A 485 8.81 -28.54 3.17
C MET A 485 10.29 -28.62 2.75
N GLU A 486 10.61 -29.47 1.78
CA GLU A 486 11.97 -29.62 1.23
C GLU A 486 12.44 -28.33 0.56
N THR A 487 11.55 -27.69 -0.23
CA THR A 487 11.82 -26.42 -0.88
C THR A 487 12.10 -25.31 0.14
N MET A 488 11.29 -25.21 1.21
CA MET A 488 11.52 -24.24 2.29
C MET A 488 12.87 -24.45 2.96
N MET A 489 13.25 -25.70 3.25
CA MET A 489 14.53 -26.02 3.88
C MET A 489 15.71 -25.63 3.00
N GLN A 490 15.64 -25.87 1.68
CA GLN A 490 16.68 -25.44 0.73
C GLN A 490 16.80 -23.90 0.71
N LEU A 491 15.68 -23.19 0.74
CA LEU A 491 15.65 -21.73 0.70
C LEU A 491 16.21 -21.06 1.98
N ARG A 492 16.26 -21.73 3.14
CA ARG A 492 16.78 -21.13 4.39
C ARG A 492 18.23 -20.62 4.28
N GLY A 493 19.03 -21.18 3.37
CA GLY A 493 20.42 -20.79 3.13
C GLY A 493 20.67 -20.09 1.80
N ASP A 494 19.63 -19.83 1.01
CA ASP A 494 19.78 -19.36 -0.36
C ASP A 494 20.06 -17.85 -0.43
N PRO A 495 21.21 -17.42 -0.99
CA PRO A 495 21.56 -16.01 -1.11
C PRO A 495 20.69 -15.24 -2.12
N ARG A 496 20.00 -15.95 -3.02
CA ARG A 496 19.14 -15.40 -4.08
C ARG A 496 17.65 -15.62 -3.81
N ARG A 497 17.30 -15.95 -2.57
CA ARG A 497 15.91 -16.04 -2.09
C ARG A 497 15.15 -14.73 -2.33
N ALA A 498 13.91 -14.82 -2.83
CA ALA A 498 13.11 -13.61 -2.98
C ALA A 498 12.66 -13.01 -1.63
N GLN A 499 12.15 -11.78 -1.70
CA GLN A 499 11.63 -11.07 -0.53
C GLN A 499 10.51 -11.84 0.21
N PHE A 500 9.64 -12.52 -0.56
CA PHE A 500 8.51 -13.31 -0.06
C PHE A 500 8.59 -14.76 -0.57
N PRO A 501 9.39 -15.61 0.08
CA PRO A 501 9.88 -16.84 -0.55
C PRO A 501 8.91 -18.02 -0.56
N MET A 502 7.76 -17.93 0.12
CA MET A 502 6.77 -19.02 0.14
C MET A 502 6.17 -19.27 -1.25
N GLY A 503 5.97 -18.20 -2.02
CA GLY A 503 5.35 -18.23 -3.34
C GLY A 503 4.66 -16.91 -3.63
N ASP A 504 4.54 -16.56 -4.91
CA ASP A 504 3.73 -15.40 -5.29
C ASP A 504 2.24 -15.70 -5.18
N TYR A 505 1.43 -14.64 -5.02
CA TYR A 505 0.00 -14.77 -4.78
C TYR A 505 -0.73 -15.60 -5.83
N ALA A 506 -0.36 -15.45 -7.11
CA ALA A 506 -1.03 -16.14 -8.19
C ALA A 506 -0.80 -17.65 -8.14
N TYR A 507 0.46 -18.05 -7.98
CA TYR A 507 0.83 -19.45 -7.81
C TYR A 507 0.11 -20.09 -6.62
N LEU A 508 0.10 -19.42 -5.46
CA LEU A 508 -0.50 -19.95 -4.25
C LEU A 508 -2.01 -20.15 -4.42
N MET A 509 -2.73 -19.14 -4.91
CA MET A 509 -4.17 -19.21 -5.12
C MET A 509 -4.56 -20.31 -6.11
N GLU A 510 -3.87 -20.41 -7.26
CA GLU A 510 -4.14 -21.44 -8.26
C GLU A 510 -3.80 -22.85 -7.75
N SER A 511 -2.69 -23.00 -7.03
CA SER A 511 -2.29 -24.29 -6.45
C SER A 511 -3.32 -24.79 -5.43
N PHE A 512 -3.76 -23.92 -4.52
CA PHE A 512 -4.83 -24.27 -3.58
C PHE A 512 -6.15 -24.55 -4.28
N ALA A 513 -6.52 -23.74 -5.27
CA ALA A 513 -7.75 -23.92 -6.03
C ALA A 513 -7.79 -25.29 -6.73
N GLY A 514 -6.65 -25.72 -7.29
CA GLY A 514 -6.47 -27.05 -7.85
C GLY A 514 -6.72 -28.17 -6.84
N ILE A 515 -6.17 -28.06 -5.61
CA ILE A 515 -6.37 -29.06 -4.54
C ILE A 515 -7.83 -29.07 -4.06
N LEU A 516 -8.47 -27.90 -3.97
CA LEU A 516 -9.79 -27.72 -3.39
C LEU A 516 -10.96 -27.86 -4.38
N ASP A 517 -10.67 -28.15 -5.66
CA ASP A 517 -11.65 -28.17 -6.76
C ASP A 517 -12.41 -26.85 -6.93
N ILE A 518 -11.74 -25.73 -6.68
CA ILE A 518 -12.28 -24.40 -6.88
C ILE A 518 -11.88 -23.91 -8.26
N LYS A 519 -12.86 -23.43 -9.04
CA LYS A 519 -12.61 -22.79 -10.33
C LYS A 519 -12.64 -21.28 -10.19
N LEU A 520 -11.72 -20.60 -10.89
CA LEU A 520 -11.76 -19.16 -11.04
C LEU A 520 -13.05 -18.75 -11.75
N GLN A 521 -13.85 -17.88 -11.14
CA GLN A 521 -15.05 -17.34 -11.77
C GLN A 521 -14.69 -16.34 -12.87
N GLU A 522 -15.24 -16.53 -14.07
CA GLU A 522 -15.02 -15.67 -15.23
C GLU A 522 -15.76 -14.32 -15.12
N THR A 523 -15.29 -13.33 -15.87
CA THR A 523 -15.90 -11.99 -16.00
C THR A 523 -16.24 -11.73 -17.47
N PRO A 524 -17.17 -10.83 -17.83
CA PRO A 524 -17.57 -10.60 -19.22
C PRO A 524 -16.42 -10.29 -20.20
N ASP A 525 -15.36 -9.61 -19.71
CA ASP A 525 -14.16 -9.28 -20.50
C ASP A 525 -13.06 -10.37 -20.46
N PHE A 526 -13.39 -11.57 -19.93
CA PHE A 526 -12.45 -12.69 -19.78
C PHE A 526 -12.33 -13.47 -21.09
N SER A 527 -11.12 -13.60 -21.62
CA SER A 527 -10.83 -14.44 -22.78
C SER A 527 -9.92 -15.61 -22.40
N GLY A 528 -10.38 -16.51 -21.52
CA GLY A 528 -9.71 -17.76 -21.16
C GLY A 528 -8.40 -17.63 -20.36
N ARG A 529 -7.53 -16.66 -20.70
CA ARG A 529 -6.13 -16.51 -20.23
C ARG A 529 -5.81 -15.13 -19.66
N SER A 530 -6.81 -14.28 -19.46
CA SER A 530 -6.66 -12.91 -18.95
C SER A 530 -7.53 -12.72 -17.71
N GLY A 531 -6.97 -12.45 -16.53
CA GLY A 531 -7.80 -12.34 -15.34
C GLY A 531 -7.06 -12.04 -14.05
N ILE A 532 -7.67 -11.21 -13.20
CA ILE A 532 -7.11 -10.85 -11.91
C ILE A 532 -7.53 -11.82 -10.82
N ILE A 533 -6.56 -12.28 -10.04
CA ILE A 533 -6.79 -13.10 -8.86
C ILE A 533 -7.29 -12.22 -7.72
N THR A 534 -8.53 -12.46 -7.30
CA THR A 534 -9.16 -11.84 -6.13
C THR A 534 -9.91 -12.92 -5.33
N PRO A 535 -9.98 -12.85 -4.00
CA PRO A 535 -10.56 -13.91 -3.16
C PRO A 535 -11.97 -14.32 -3.60
N TYR A 536 -12.86 -13.35 -3.87
CA TYR A 536 -14.26 -13.60 -4.21
C TYR A 536 -14.48 -14.27 -5.58
N ARG A 537 -13.43 -14.36 -6.42
CA ARG A 537 -13.47 -15.17 -7.64
C ARG A 537 -13.18 -16.65 -7.37
N TYR A 538 -12.65 -16.99 -6.19
CA TYR A 538 -12.34 -18.36 -5.75
C TYR A 538 -13.26 -18.80 -4.62
N THR A 539 -14.44 -19.28 -4.98
CA THR A 539 -15.44 -19.77 -4.02
C THR A 539 -16.00 -21.11 -4.47
N TYR A 540 -16.44 -21.93 -3.52
CA TYR A 540 -17.10 -23.19 -3.84
C TYR A 540 -18.34 -23.00 -4.73
N ALA A 541 -18.69 -24.02 -5.51
CA ALA A 541 -19.91 -24.00 -6.33
C ALA A 541 -21.16 -23.96 -5.43
N THR A 542 -21.14 -24.68 -4.31
CA THR A 542 -22.17 -24.64 -3.28
C THR A 542 -21.91 -23.49 -2.31
N ARG A 543 -22.86 -22.56 -2.21
CA ARG A 543 -22.77 -21.38 -1.33
C ARG A 543 -24.09 -21.19 -0.59
N SER A 544 -24.01 -20.68 0.64
CA SER A 544 -25.19 -20.18 1.33
C SER A 544 -25.75 -18.92 0.64
N PRO A 545 -27.03 -18.56 0.87
CA PRO A 545 -27.62 -17.35 0.28
C PRO A 545 -26.84 -16.07 0.60
N ILE A 546 -26.33 -15.94 1.82
CA ILE A 546 -25.56 -14.76 2.26
C ILE A 546 -24.25 -14.67 1.47
N GLN A 547 -23.52 -15.78 1.34
CA GLN A 547 -22.27 -15.82 0.55
C GLN A 547 -22.52 -15.46 -0.91
N HIS A 548 -23.63 -15.92 -1.50
CA HIS A 548 -23.98 -15.59 -2.88
C HIS A 548 -24.19 -14.07 -3.07
N ILE A 549 -24.89 -13.42 -2.13
CA ILE A 549 -25.14 -11.97 -2.16
C ILE A 549 -23.81 -11.19 -2.08
N GLU A 550 -22.95 -11.54 -1.13
CA GLU A 550 -21.69 -10.82 -0.90
C GLU A 550 -20.67 -11.01 -2.05
N VAL A 551 -20.58 -12.21 -2.63
CA VAL A 551 -19.77 -12.46 -3.82
C VAL A 551 -20.26 -11.62 -5.00
N ASN A 552 -21.58 -11.56 -5.22
CA ASN A 552 -22.15 -10.79 -6.32
C ASN A 552 -21.90 -9.28 -6.15
N LYS A 553 -21.97 -8.75 -4.92
CA LYS A 553 -21.59 -7.36 -4.63
C LYS A 553 -20.13 -7.09 -5.00
N SER A 554 -19.22 -7.95 -4.57
CA SER A 554 -17.78 -7.83 -4.86
C SER A 554 -17.49 -7.90 -6.37
N MET A 555 -18.15 -8.81 -7.09
CA MET A 555 -18.03 -8.95 -8.54
C MET A 555 -18.61 -7.74 -9.30
N ALA A 556 -19.76 -7.21 -8.86
CA ALA A 556 -20.36 -6.02 -9.47
C ALA A 556 -19.46 -4.79 -9.32
N GLU A 557 -18.89 -4.60 -8.13
CA GLU A 557 -17.97 -3.51 -7.84
C GLU A 557 -16.68 -3.61 -8.66
N TYR A 558 -16.10 -4.82 -8.73
CA TYR A 558 -14.94 -5.11 -9.58
C TYR A 558 -15.20 -4.70 -11.04
N ASN A 559 -16.31 -5.13 -11.63
CA ASN A 559 -16.66 -4.79 -13.01
C ASN A 559 -16.87 -3.28 -13.19
N ALA A 560 -17.50 -2.62 -12.21
CA ALA A 560 -17.74 -1.19 -12.24
C ALA A 560 -16.43 -0.38 -12.23
N ILE A 561 -15.43 -0.80 -11.46
CA ILE A 561 -14.13 -0.13 -11.38
C ILE A 561 -13.38 -0.19 -12.72
N PHE A 562 -13.40 -1.35 -13.37
CA PHE A 562 -12.81 -1.51 -14.70
C PHE A 562 -13.48 -0.63 -15.75
N ALA A 563 -14.80 -0.61 -15.75
CA ALA A 563 -15.56 0.26 -16.65
C ALA A 563 -15.31 1.75 -16.36
N ALA A 564 -15.22 2.14 -15.08
CA ALA A 564 -14.96 3.53 -14.69
C ALA A 564 -13.52 3.97 -15.03
N SER A 565 -12.52 3.09 -14.90
CA SER A 565 -11.13 3.35 -15.29
C SER A 565 -11.04 3.73 -16.76
N SER A 566 -11.65 2.93 -17.65
CA SER A 566 -11.57 3.17 -19.10
C SER A 566 -12.54 4.25 -19.60
N LYS A 567 -13.77 4.30 -19.07
CA LYS A 567 -14.85 5.16 -19.60
C LYS A 567 -15.10 6.43 -18.81
N GLN A 568 -14.43 6.65 -17.67
CA GLN A 568 -14.69 7.80 -16.80
C GLN A 568 -13.39 8.39 -16.21
N ALA A 569 -12.22 7.96 -16.70
CA ALA A 569 -10.91 8.37 -16.20
C ALA A 569 -10.72 8.13 -14.68
N LYS A 570 -11.40 7.11 -14.11
CA LYS A 570 -11.23 6.76 -12.69
C LYS A 570 -9.76 6.50 -12.39
N PHE A 571 -9.29 6.99 -11.25
CA PHE A 571 -7.91 6.99 -10.74
C PHE A 571 -6.90 7.85 -11.50
N VAL A 572 -7.25 8.42 -12.65
CA VAL A 572 -6.39 9.42 -13.32
C VAL A 572 -6.21 10.67 -12.45
N PRO A 573 -7.27 11.26 -11.84
CA PRO A 573 -7.13 12.36 -10.89
C PRO A 573 -6.18 12.01 -9.74
N ARG A 574 -6.28 10.81 -9.18
CA ARG A 574 -5.37 10.33 -8.13
C ARG A 574 -3.92 10.22 -8.61
N ALA A 575 -3.69 9.61 -9.76
CA ALA A 575 -2.36 9.42 -10.34
C ALA A 575 -1.69 10.76 -10.69
N VAL A 576 -2.46 11.71 -11.22
CA VAL A 576 -2.04 13.09 -11.49
C VAL A 576 -1.73 13.80 -10.18
N PHE A 577 -2.65 13.81 -9.21
CA PHE A 577 -2.43 14.49 -7.94
C PHE A 577 -1.14 14.01 -7.27
N ARG A 578 -0.95 12.70 -7.13
CA ARG A 578 0.31 12.11 -6.62
C ARG A 578 1.52 12.56 -7.45
N GLY A 579 1.41 12.52 -8.78
CA GLY A 579 2.49 12.92 -9.69
C GLY A 579 2.85 14.40 -9.61
N LEU A 580 1.97 15.27 -9.15
CA LEU A 580 2.22 16.70 -9.01
C LEU A 580 3.16 17.04 -7.84
N GLN A 581 3.29 16.16 -6.84
CA GLN A 581 4.07 16.44 -5.64
C GLN A 581 5.51 16.88 -5.98
N GLY A 582 6.03 17.82 -5.19
CA GLY A 582 7.43 18.23 -5.23
C GLY A 582 7.68 19.50 -6.03
N ILE A 583 8.91 19.65 -6.51
CA ILE A 583 9.41 20.88 -7.13
C ILE A 583 9.43 20.74 -8.66
N TRP A 584 9.04 21.82 -9.34
CA TRP A 584 8.97 21.94 -10.79
C TRP A 584 9.64 23.22 -11.28
N THR A 585 10.35 23.12 -12.41
CA THR A 585 10.75 24.30 -13.19
C THR A 585 9.52 24.85 -13.88
N LEU A 586 9.18 26.12 -13.63
CA LEU A 586 8.05 26.83 -14.20
C LEU A 586 8.53 27.74 -15.33
N ASN A 587 8.02 27.49 -16.54
CA ASN A 587 8.12 28.41 -17.68
C ASN A 587 6.72 28.92 -18.03
N ARG A 588 6.50 30.22 -17.84
CA ARG A 588 5.22 30.88 -18.12
C ARG A 588 5.36 31.87 -19.26
N THR A 589 4.40 31.87 -20.17
CA THR A 589 4.20 32.92 -21.17
C THR A 589 2.86 33.62 -20.91
N ILE A 590 2.86 34.94 -20.86
CA ILE A 590 1.66 35.78 -20.73
C ILE A 590 1.51 36.58 -22.02
N THR A 591 0.37 36.44 -22.68
CA THR A 591 0.02 37.17 -23.90
C THR A 591 -1.25 37.98 -23.64
N SER A 592 -1.10 39.29 -23.46
CA SER A 592 -2.22 40.22 -23.36
C SER A 592 -2.66 40.70 -24.75
N ARG A 593 -3.97 40.80 -24.96
CA ARG A 593 -4.59 41.44 -26.13
C ARG A 593 -4.96 42.90 -25.85
N ILE A 594 -4.83 43.35 -24.60
CA ILE A 594 -4.98 44.75 -24.21
C ILE A 594 -3.57 45.38 -24.21
N PRO A 595 -3.31 46.42 -25.04
CA PRO A 595 -1.97 47.00 -25.22
C PRO A 595 -1.33 47.56 -23.95
N THR A 596 -2.14 47.99 -22.97
CA THR A 596 -1.67 48.57 -21.71
C THR A 596 -1.28 47.53 -20.66
N PHE A 597 -1.60 46.25 -20.86
CA PHE A 597 -1.23 45.17 -19.95
C PHE A 597 0.01 44.44 -20.46
N PRO A 598 1.00 44.15 -19.60
CA PRO A 598 2.27 43.57 -20.03
C PRO A 598 2.12 42.13 -20.49
N SER A 599 2.49 41.86 -21.75
CA SER A 599 2.91 40.53 -22.21
C SER A 599 4.35 40.27 -21.78
N GLY A 600 4.73 39.00 -21.66
CA GLY A 600 6.08 38.63 -21.25
C GLY A 600 6.25 37.17 -20.88
N LYS A 601 7.41 36.85 -20.29
CA LYS A 601 7.77 35.51 -19.85
C LYS A 601 8.18 35.50 -18.39
N LEU A 602 7.78 34.46 -17.66
CA LEU A 602 8.30 34.18 -16.33
C LEU A 602 9.04 32.85 -16.34
N VAL A 603 10.23 32.85 -15.75
CA VAL A 603 11.00 31.65 -15.43
C VAL A 603 11.15 31.58 -13.93
N GLY A 604 10.84 30.44 -13.34
CA GLY A 604 10.87 30.27 -11.91
C GLY A 604 10.67 28.84 -11.46
N THR A 605 10.20 28.69 -10.24
CA THR A 605 9.95 27.41 -9.60
C THR A 605 8.52 27.37 -9.09
N ALA A 606 7.88 26.21 -9.25
CA ALA A 606 6.62 25.89 -8.59
C ALA A 606 6.81 24.68 -7.69
N SER A 607 6.23 24.72 -6.50
CA SER A 607 6.28 23.65 -5.51
C SER A 607 4.86 23.23 -5.16
N LEU A 608 4.63 21.92 -5.05
CA LEU A 608 3.41 21.33 -4.53
C LEU A 608 3.77 20.52 -3.29
N LEU A 609 3.56 21.14 -2.13
CA LEU A 609 4.03 20.68 -0.84
C LEU A 609 2.89 19.95 -0.11
N PRO A 610 3.04 18.66 0.20
CA PRO A 610 1.97 17.90 0.84
C PRO A 610 1.76 18.31 2.29
N ARG A 611 0.51 18.41 2.72
CA ARG A 611 0.11 18.66 4.11
C ARG A 611 -1.21 17.98 4.44
N ASN A 612 -1.52 17.88 5.73
CA ASN A 612 -2.85 17.44 6.15
C ASN A 612 -3.90 18.43 5.61
N PRO A 613 -5.06 17.94 5.13
CA PRO A 613 -6.14 18.79 4.67
C PRO A 613 -6.55 19.84 5.71
N THR A 614 -6.62 21.10 5.29
CA THR A 614 -6.88 22.28 6.15
C THR A 614 -8.34 22.75 6.11
N ASP A 615 -9.18 22.09 5.31
CA ASP A 615 -10.62 22.26 5.38
C ASP A 615 -11.13 21.81 6.74
N LYS A 616 -11.67 22.77 7.48
CA LYS A 616 -12.37 22.47 8.73
C LYS A 616 -13.69 21.81 8.36
N PRO A 617 -14.11 20.72 9.02
CA PRO A 617 -15.51 20.33 8.98
C PRO A 617 -16.30 21.54 9.45
N SER A 618 -17.24 22.02 8.63
CA SER A 618 -18.08 23.16 9.00
C SER A 618 -18.80 22.81 10.30
N PRO A 619 -18.54 23.49 11.44
CA PRO A 619 -19.45 23.36 12.57
C PRO A 619 -20.79 23.87 12.07
N ALA A 620 -21.79 22.98 12.00
CA ALA A 620 -23.13 23.27 11.52
C ALA A 620 -23.51 24.72 11.80
N SER A 621 -23.61 25.53 10.73
CA SER A 621 -23.88 26.95 10.86
C SER A 621 -25.18 27.13 11.63
N SER A 622 -25.07 27.59 12.87
CA SER A 622 -26.16 28.01 13.75
C SER A 622 -26.72 29.38 13.32
N SER A 623 -26.93 29.55 12.02
CA SER A 623 -27.70 30.64 11.43
C SER A 623 -28.79 30.03 10.57
N THR A 624 -29.84 29.53 11.23
CA THR A 624 -31.11 29.19 10.61
C THR A 624 -31.79 30.49 10.20
N THR A 625 -31.68 30.85 8.91
CA THR A 625 -32.73 31.61 8.25
C THR A 625 -33.87 30.63 7.97
N PRO A 626 -35.09 30.81 8.51
CA PRO A 626 -36.19 29.89 8.24
C PRO A 626 -36.62 30.06 6.77
N GLY A 627 -36.52 29.02 5.94
CA GLY A 627 -37.18 29.01 4.63
C GLY A 627 -36.49 28.31 3.44
N GLN A 628 -35.35 27.63 3.61
CA GLN A 628 -34.79 26.79 2.54
C GLN A 628 -34.58 25.35 3.02
N GLU A 629 -35.58 24.51 2.74
CA GLU A 629 -35.43 23.06 2.74
C GLU A 629 -34.64 22.66 1.49
N GLY A 630 -33.31 22.76 1.58
CA GLY A 630 -32.38 22.03 0.73
C GLY A 630 -31.55 21.15 1.65
N GLU A 631 -31.41 19.87 1.31
CA GLU A 631 -30.49 18.95 1.97
C GLU A 631 -29.11 19.61 2.02
N LYS A 632 -28.68 20.04 3.21
CA LYS A 632 -27.32 20.54 3.41
C LYS A 632 -26.39 19.33 3.32
N GLU A 633 -25.84 19.07 2.13
CA GLU A 633 -24.66 18.21 1.99
C GLU A 633 -23.57 18.79 2.91
N GLU A 634 -23.16 18.06 3.95
CA GLU A 634 -21.93 18.38 4.67
C GLU A 634 -20.79 18.44 3.64
N GLU A 635 -20.07 19.57 3.56
CA GLU A 635 -18.91 19.67 2.68
C GLU A 635 -17.91 18.58 3.05
N ALA A 636 -17.78 17.58 2.17
CA ALA A 636 -16.87 16.47 2.35
C ALA A 636 -15.44 16.98 2.56
N LYS A 637 -14.75 16.45 3.58
CA LYS A 637 -13.35 16.74 3.87
C LYS A 637 -12.45 16.17 2.76
N ALA A 638 -11.44 16.92 2.32
CA ALA A 638 -10.46 16.43 1.37
C ALA A 638 -9.63 15.28 1.96
N ASP A 639 -9.24 14.33 1.12
CA ASP A 639 -8.41 13.19 1.51
C ASP A 639 -6.92 13.51 1.47
N MET A 640 -6.53 14.45 0.59
CA MET A 640 -5.16 14.93 0.45
C MET A 640 -5.17 16.40 0.05
N GLU A 641 -4.16 17.15 0.49
CA GLU A 641 -4.01 18.56 0.17
C GLU A 641 -2.56 18.93 -0.08
N TYR A 642 -2.31 19.63 -1.18
CA TYR A 642 -1.01 20.23 -1.50
C TYR A 642 -1.11 21.76 -1.42
N LEU A 643 -0.15 22.37 -0.75
CA LEU A 643 0.10 23.80 -0.85
C LEU A 643 0.93 24.04 -2.12
N TYR A 644 0.34 24.72 -3.09
CA TYR A 644 1.05 25.21 -4.26
C TYR A 644 1.69 26.55 -3.93
N PHE A 645 2.97 26.71 -4.23
CA PHE A 645 3.66 27.99 -4.18
C PHE A 645 4.60 28.13 -5.37
N GLU A 646 4.52 29.27 -6.06
CA GLU A 646 5.43 29.63 -7.14
C GLU A 646 6.17 30.94 -6.84
N GLU A 647 7.40 31.02 -7.34
CA GLU A 647 8.22 32.22 -7.36
C GLU A 647 9.05 32.25 -8.64
N GLY A 648 9.19 33.41 -9.26
CA GLY A 648 10.01 33.56 -10.45
C GLY A 648 10.20 35.01 -10.87
N GLU A 649 11.09 35.21 -11.84
CA GLU A 649 11.31 36.51 -12.47
C GLU A 649 10.44 36.63 -13.71
N PHE A 650 9.51 37.59 -13.71
CA PHE A 650 8.72 37.98 -14.86
C PHE A 650 9.42 39.10 -15.62
N LYS A 651 9.72 38.85 -16.89
CA LYS A 651 10.26 39.83 -17.83
C LYS A 651 9.19 40.21 -18.85
N THR A 652 8.84 41.49 -18.89
CA THR A 652 7.90 42.02 -19.88
C THR A 652 8.55 42.14 -21.25
N ASP A 653 7.73 42.16 -22.31
CA ASP A 653 8.23 42.33 -23.68
C ASP A 653 8.93 43.68 -23.92
N PHE A 654 8.60 44.70 -23.12
CA PHE A 654 9.27 46.01 -23.12
C PHE A 654 10.48 46.09 -22.18
N GLY A 655 10.92 44.96 -21.61
CA GLY A 655 12.21 44.83 -20.93
C GLY A 655 12.20 45.13 -19.43
N ALA A 656 11.05 45.40 -18.80
CA ALA A 656 10.97 45.51 -17.35
C ALA A 656 10.98 44.12 -16.69
N THR A 657 11.60 44.00 -15.52
CA THR A 657 11.61 42.77 -14.73
C THR A 657 10.98 42.97 -13.36
N MET A 658 10.28 41.95 -12.86
CA MET A 658 9.71 41.93 -11.51
C MET A 658 9.65 40.51 -10.98
N THR A 659 9.80 40.36 -9.66
CA THR A 659 9.54 39.08 -9.00
C THR A 659 8.04 38.87 -8.86
N ALA A 660 7.57 37.68 -9.25
CA ALA A 660 6.18 37.29 -9.06
C ALA A 660 6.09 36.09 -8.12
N LYS A 661 5.10 36.13 -7.22
CA LYS A 661 4.76 35.05 -6.31
C LYS A 661 3.27 34.76 -6.40
N ARG A 662 2.89 33.48 -6.40
CA ARG A 662 1.48 33.05 -6.28
C ARG A 662 1.38 31.79 -5.44
N SER A 663 0.21 31.60 -4.86
CA SER A 663 -0.10 30.39 -4.12
C SER A 663 -1.55 29.96 -4.38
N TYR A 664 -1.76 28.65 -4.33
CA TYR A 664 -3.05 27.99 -4.45
C TYR A 664 -3.09 26.79 -3.50
N VAL A 665 -4.28 26.30 -3.19
CA VAL A 665 -4.46 25.04 -2.45
C VAL A 665 -5.11 24.02 -3.38
N TYR A 666 -4.45 22.87 -3.56
CA TYR A 666 -4.92 21.77 -4.37
C TYR A 666 -5.47 20.68 -3.45
N ARG A 667 -6.72 20.28 -3.64
CA ARG A 667 -7.39 19.25 -2.84
C ARG A 667 -7.80 18.08 -3.70
N TYR A 668 -7.57 16.87 -3.20
CA TYR A 668 -8.08 15.64 -3.80
C TYR A 668 -9.18 15.04 -2.93
N PHE A 669 -10.27 14.61 -3.57
CA PHE A 669 -11.38 13.89 -2.93
C PHE A 669 -11.49 12.49 -3.55
N GLU A 670 -11.35 11.45 -2.74
CA GLU A 670 -11.31 10.04 -3.18
C GLU A 670 -12.69 9.55 -3.62
N GLU A 671 -13.73 9.88 -2.88
CA GLU A 671 -15.12 9.50 -3.18
C GLU A 671 -15.56 10.00 -4.57
N ARG A 672 -15.33 11.29 -4.82
CA ARG A 672 -15.65 11.94 -6.10
C ARG A 672 -14.57 11.76 -7.17
N ASP A 673 -13.41 11.25 -6.78
CA ASP A 673 -12.18 11.16 -7.58
C ASP A 673 -11.93 12.43 -8.41
N CYS A 674 -11.68 13.54 -7.73
CA CYS A 674 -11.47 14.83 -8.41
C CYS A 674 -10.43 15.70 -7.70
N ILE A 675 -9.89 16.66 -8.45
CA ILE A 675 -8.94 17.67 -7.97
C ILE A 675 -9.62 19.04 -8.02
N ASP A 676 -9.69 19.70 -6.87
CA ASP A 676 -10.19 21.07 -6.74
C ASP A 676 -9.05 22.03 -6.43
N LEU A 677 -9.05 23.19 -7.10
CA LEU A 677 -8.11 24.27 -6.87
C LEU A 677 -8.81 25.40 -6.15
N TRP A 678 -8.12 25.98 -5.18
CA TRP A 678 -8.58 27.10 -4.38
C TRP A 678 -7.53 28.21 -4.44
N PHE A 679 -7.95 29.47 -4.48
CA PHE A 679 -7.04 30.58 -4.26
C PHE A 679 -6.48 30.51 -2.84
N ALA A 680 -5.24 30.94 -2.64
CA ALA A 680 -4.68 31.11 -1.31
C ALA A 680 -4.87 32.56 -0.82
N LYS A 681 -5.00 32.72 0.50
CA LYS A 681 -5.04 34.04 1.15
C LYS A 681 -3.66 34.72 1.06
N GLN A 682 -3.60 35.96 1.55
CA GLN A 682 -2.36 36.76 1.60
C GLN A 682 -1.25 36.15 2.47
N ASP A 683 -1.58 35.18 3.32
CA ASP A 683 -0.59 34.38 4.06
C ASP A 683 0.11 33.30 3.21
N TYR A 684 -0.31 33.15 1.94
CA TYR A 684 0.17 32.14 0.99
C TYR A 684 0.03 30.70 1.47
N MET A 685 -0.84 30.44 2.46
CA MET A 685 -1.01 29.10 3.04
C MET A 685 -2.47 28.72 3.19
N SER A 686 -3.32 29.64 3.66
CA SER A 686 -4.73 29.36 3.90
C SER A 686 -5.51 29.35 2.59
N ALA A 687 -6.40 28.37 2.41
CA ALA A 687 -7.38 28.43 1.32
C ALA A 687 -8.31 29.63 1.51
N ASP A 688 -8.60 30.33 0.42
CA ASP A 688 -9.52 31.47 0.36
C ASP A 688 -10.86 31.03 -0.21
N TYR A 689 -11.08 31.18 -1.52
CA TYR A 689 -12.29 30.74 -2.21
C TYR A 689 -11.97 29.76 -3.34
N PHE A 690 -12.97 28.94 -3.68
CA PHE A 690 -12.89 27.94 -4.73
C PHE A 690 -12.57 28.61 -6.07
N PHE A 691 -11.59 28.06 -6.79
CA PHE A 691 -11.24 28.52 -8.13
C PHE A 691 -11.96 27.66 -9.17
N HIS A 692 -11.51 26.42 -9.37
CA HIS A 692 -12.17 25.49 -10.27
C HIS A 692 -11.82 24.03 -9.98
N ARG A 693 -12.63 23.13 -10.53
CA ARG A 693 -12.39 21.68 -10.55
C ARG A 693 -11.69 21.28 -11.85
N VAL A 694 -10.70 20.40 -11.76
CA VAL A 694 -10.03 19.79 -12.92
C VAL A 694 -10.90 18.66 -13.46
N LYS A 695 -11.51 18.84 -14.64
CA LYS A 695 -12.35 17.81 -15.28
C LYS A 695 -11.56 17.11 -16.38
N PHE A 696 -11.22 15.84 -16.17
CA PHE A 696 -10.47 15.04 -17.13
C PHE A 696 -11.31 14.70 -18.35
N ILE A 697 -10.67 14.73 -19.51
CA ILE A 697 -11.26 14.42 -20.81
C ILE A 697 -10.73 13.06 -21.23
N ILE A 698 -11.64 12.11 -21.46
CA ILE A 698 -11.31 10.76 -21.91
C ILE A 698 -10.67 10.85 -23.31
N PRO A 699 -9.49 10.25 -23.54
CA PRO A 699 -8.89 10.19 -24.86
C PRO A 699 -9.82 9.51 -25.87
N GLU A 700 -9.89 10.04 -27.08
CA GLU A 700 -10.54 9.35 -28.20
C GLU A 700 -9.79 8.04 -28.48
N GLU A 701 -10.50 6.96 -28.87
CA GLU A 701 -9.88 5.65 -29.15
C GLU A 701 -8.81 5.70 -30.26
N GLU A 702 -8.84 6.70 -31.14
CA GLU A 702 -7.88 6.93 -32.22
C GLU A 702 -6.73 7.87 -31.82
N ALA A 703 -6.67 8.31 -30.57
CA ALA A 703 -5.61 9.19 -30.07
C ALA A 703 -4.25 8.48 -30.14
N GLY A 704 -3.27 9.11 -30.80
CA GLY A 704 -1.90 8.61 -30.87
C GLY A 704 -1.21 8.47 -29.49
N PRO A 705 -0.27 7.52 -29.31
CA PRO A 705 0.46 7.24 -28.06
C PRO A 705 1.06 8.46 -27.36
N GLY A 706 1.50 9.44 -28.15
CA GLY A 706 2.15 10.66 -27.66
C GLY A 706 1.21 11.68 -27.00
N ARG A 707 -0.11 11.47 -27.05
CA ARG A 707 -1.07 12.44 -26.50
C ARG A 707 -1.14 12.33 -24.96
N PRO A 708 -0.96 13.44 -24.23
CA PRO A 708 -1.07 13.47 -22.78
C PRO A 708 -2.53 13.39 -22.32
N TRP A 709 -2.75 13.06 -21.05
CA TRP A 709 -4.05 13.24 -20.40
C TRP A 709 -4.44 14.72 -20.45
N ARG A 710 -5.65 15.02 -20.95
CA ARG A 710 -6.17 16.39 -20.99
C ARG A 710 -7.22 16.59 -19.91
N ALA A 711 -7.30 17.81 -19.40
CA ALA A 711 -8.40 18.24 -18.55
C ALA A 711 -8.77 19.68 -18.87
N ALA A 712 -9.98 20.08 -18.53
CA ALA A 712 -10.45 21.44 -18.74
C ALA A 712 -11.40 21.91 -17.63
N SER A 713 -11.60 23.23 -17.57
CA SER A 713 -12.62 23.87 -16.76
C SER A 713 -13.00 25.20 -17.37
N SER A 714 -14.25 25.63 -17.22
CA SER A 714 -14.71 26.96 -17.61
C SER A 714 -15.62 27.49 -16.52
N HIS A 715 -15.34 28.70 -16.01
CA HIS A 715 -16.15 29.32 -14.96
C HIS A 715 -16.07 30.85 -15.04
N LEU A 716 -17.12 31.50 -14.56
CA LEU A 716 -17.16 32.95 -14.37
C LEU A 716 -16.60 33.27 -12.99
N CYS A 717 -15.61 34.15 -12.93
CA CYS A 717 -15.07 34.69 -11.68
C CYS A 717 -15.31 36.21 -11.67
N ILE A 718 -16.31 36.64 -10.90
CA ILE A 718 -16.79 38.03 -10.87
C ILE A 718 -17.31 38.46 -12.26
N GLU A 719 -16.52 39.18 -13.05
CA GLU A 719 -16.87 39.65 -14.41
C GLU A 719 -16.05 38.98 -15.52
N ASP A 720 -15.11 38.11 -15.17
CA ASP A 720 -14.17 37.53 -16.11
C ASP A 720 -14.45 36.04 -16.31
N MET A 721 -14.54 35.60 -17.56
CA MET A 721 -14.59 34.19 -17.94
C MET A 721 -13.18 33.61 -17.94
N TYR A 722 -12.99 32.53 -17.17
CA TYR A 722 -11.75 31.76 -17.10
C TYR A 722 -11.96 30.41 -17.80
N ASP A 723 -11.32 30.25 -18.95
CA ASP A 723 -11.19 28.96 -19.64
C ASP A 723 -9.81 28.37 -19.35
N VAL A 724 -9.79 27.21 -18.70
CA VAL A 724 -8.58 26.54 -18.26
C VAL A 724 -8.43 25.21 -18.98
N SER A 725 -7.23 24.92 -19.47
CA SER A 725 -6.88 23.61 -20.02
C SER A 725 -5.58 23.08 -19.45
N TYR A 726 -5.49 21.76 -19.30
CA TYR A 726 -4.35 21.04 -18.76
C TYR A 726 -3.90 19.95 -19.74
N ALA A 727 -2.61 19.63 -19.67
CA ALA A 727 -2.03 18.44 -20.26
C ALA A 727 -1.04 17.80 -19.29
N PHE A 728 -1.20 16.50 -19.00
CA PHE A 728 -0.36 15.72 -18.10
C PHE A 728 0.28 14.55 -18.85
N SER A 729 1.61 14.53 -18.97
CA SER A 729 2.33 13.53 -19.76
C SER A 729 3.01 12.50 -18.85
N PHE A 730 2.60 11.25 -18.96
CA PHE A 730 3.14 10.15 -18.17
C PHE A 730 4.21 9.34 -18.93
N SER A 731 5.09 8.70 -18.18
CA SER A 731 5.90 7.55 -18.60
C SER A 731 5.66 6.47 -17.55
N GLY A 732 4.95 5.41 -17.92
CA GLY A 732 4.45 4.45 -16.95
C GLY A 732 3.65 5.16 -15.84
N ALA A 733 4.07 4.95 -14.59
CA ALA A 733 3.47 5.60 -13.44
C ALA A 733 4.05 6.98 -13.13
N THR A 734 5.09 7.45 -13.82
CA THR A 734 5.77 8.72 -13.51
C THR A 734 5.19 9.87 -14.33
N LEU A 735 4.82 10.98 -13.67
CA LEU A 735 4.47 12.24 -14.36
C LEU A 735 5.75 12.99 -14.74
N GLU A 736 6.07 13.05 -16.03
CA GLU A 736 7.31 13.66 -16.52
C GLU A 736 7.20 15.18 -16.63
N ASN A 737 6.06 15.66 -17.14
CA ASN A 737 5.79 17.07 -17.35
C ASN A 737 4.28 17.32 -17.40
N TRP A 738 3.90 18.57 -17.16
CA TRP A 738 2.54 19.02 -17.35
C TRP A 738 2.47 20.49 -17.75
N SER A 739 1.31 20.91 -18.24
CA SER A 739 1.05 22.31 -18.57
C SER A 739 -0.35 22.72 -18.15
N ALA A 740 -0.51 24.02 -17.90
CA ALA A 740 -1.80 24.65 -17.62
C ALA A 740 -1.90 25.96 -18.40
N GLU A 741 -2.94 26.09 -19.21
CA GLU A 741 -3.23 27.28 -19.99
C GLU A 741 -4.53 27.91 -19.51
N TYR A 742 -4.49 29.21 -19.22
CA TYR A 742 -5.61 30.02 -18.78
C TYR A 742 -5.90 31.07 -19.83
N THR A 743 -7.08 31.06 -20.42
CA THR A 743 -7.59 32.16 -21.25
C THR A 743 -8.62 32.92 -20.44
N VAL A 744 -8.37 34.21 -20.23
CA VAL A 744 -9.21 35.09 -19.41
C VAL A 744 -9.79 36.17 -20.29
N LYS A 745 -11.12 36.29 -20.29
CA LYS A 745 -11.86 37.30 -21.06
C LYS A 745 -12.91 37.96 -20.18
N GLY A 746 -12.86 39.29 -20.10
CA GLY A 746 -13.84 40.11 -19.41
C GLY A 746 -13.71 41.59 -19.82
N PRO A 747 -14.49 42.49 -19.22
CA PRO A 747 -14.55 43.89 -19.63
C PRO A 747 -13.19 44.62 -19.56
N GLN A 748 -12.31 44.20 -18.65
CA GLN A 748 -11.00 44.81 -18.39
C GLN A 748 -9.83 43.84 -18.54
N LYS A 749 -10.08 42.59 -18.96
CA LYS A 749 -9.05 41.55 -19.09
C LYS A 749 -9.23 40.80 -20.40
N ASP A 750 -8.17 40.71 -21.18
CA ASP A 750 -8.11 39.80 -22.31
C ASP A 750 -6.67 39.31 -22.47
N TYR A 751 -6.40 38.13 -21.92
CA TYR A 751 -5.05 37.55 -21.97
C TYR A 751 -5.08 36.02 -21.94
N THR A 752 -3.96 35.42 -22.33
CA THR A 752 -3.70 34.00 -22.16
C THR A 752 -2.41 33.80 -21.36
N ILE A 753 -2.45 32.93 -20.35
CA ILE A 753 -1.28 32.50 -19.56
C ILE A 753 -1.04 31.03 -19.85
N ARG A 754 0.11 30.69 -20.43
CA ARG A 754 0.53 29.30 -20.64
C ARG A 754 1.68 28.96 -19.70
N ASN A 755 1.47 27.98 -18.84
CA ASN A 755 2.46 27.45 -17.90
C ASN A 755 2.94 26.08 -18.37
N VAL A 756 4.24 25.85 -18.37
CA VAL A 756 4.88 24.56 -18.62
C VAL A 756 5.73 24.21 -17.41
N TYR A 757 5.51 23.01 -16.89
CA TYR A 757 6.16 22.47 -15.70
C TYR A 757 6.99 21.25 -16.09
N THR A 758 8.29 21.30 -15.81
CA THR A 758 9.21 20.17 -16.04
C THR A 758 9.95 19.84 -14.75
N ARG A 759 10.35 18.58 -14.57
CA ARG A 759 11.20 18.21 -13.43
C ARG A 759 12.54 18.98 -13.52
N PRO A 760 13.09 19.46 -12.40
CA PRO A 760 14.43 20.03 -12.36
C PRO A 760 15.46 19.01 -12.87
N ILE A 761 16.49 19.51 -13.57
CA ILE A 761 17.62 18.70 -14.07
C ILE A 761 18.59 18.41 -12.94
#